data_AF-A0A1I7BU61-F1
#
_entry.id   AF-A0A1I7BU61-F1
#
_cell.length_a   1.000
_cell.length_b   1.000
_cell.length_c   1.000
_cell.angle_alpha   90.00
_cell.angle_beta   90.00
_cell.angle_gamma   90.00
#
_symmetry.space_group_name_H-M   'P 1'
#
loop_
_entity.id
_entity.type
_entity.pdbx_description
1 polymer ?
#
loop_
_entity_poly.entity_id
_entity_poly.type
_entity_poly.pdbx_seq_one_letter_code
_entity_poly.pdbx_strand_id
1 'polypeptide(L)'
;MQSFKNLSRVSLLAMAVAATSTVAPVGVPFIGAGVAEAAVVNKIVVNGATRIEDETVRNYLTIRPGKSFSAIDIDESLTTLYATGLFADVSIEQRGGTLVVDVKENPVIGKISFEGNKRLTDQALQSVVRSSERSMLTRARVQSDAQNLLEAYRRSGRYRASVEPKIIERANNRVDLVFEIEEGDKTGVARISFIGNKAFSDGYLREQIQTRESGFLGWLRTTDVYDPDRLEVDQEALRQFYYQKGYADFRVVSAVADLDREQNIFYVTFTVDEGEQYEFGDIEIDTSLSAIDPEAMRQYLRTQSGDTYNSLEVEKTLEALTLEVSKAGYAFAQVRPRGERDYENKTVSITYLIEEGPRVYVERINVRGNDRTREYVIRREFDLAEGDAYNRILLDKAERRLRNTRYFKNVRITRQQGSAPDRVIINVDVEEQPTGEVSFGVGYSTSDGVIGDISITERNFLGRGQYVKAAVGGGTDNQKYEFKFVEPFFMGRRISAGLDVYRRVYDQNSSRAYEEQTTGGAVNFGLPLREDELTLNLFYKLYQRDLTRSDSTGISDCADGVSLGVCDSLGQYTTSLAGFSLVYNTLDNNLNPRDGYVASYEQEIAGLGGESQYVRGQVKASAFEELYAEWGLVGFVKGSAGYIESIGNRLRVTDQFQGSPDRIRGFATNGYGPRDAVGGDALGGKYYVAGTVEGQFPFPVFPEELGLSGAVFADAGSLWGIDSELSSVIGSTIQSEDFDLRASVGVGVLWQSPFGPLRADFAWPVLKNDVDETQVFKLSGGTRF
;
A
#
# COMPACT_ATOMS: atom_id res chain seq x y z
N MET A 1 10.78 -45.76 0.25
CA MET A 1 11.55 -47.00 -0.03
C MET A 1 12.98 -46.78 0.41
N GLN A 2 13.49 -47.68 1.27
CA GLN A 2 14.87 -47.89 1.73
C GLN A 2 15.64 -46.67 2.31
N SER A 3 16.20 -46.62 3.52
CA SER A 3 16.20 -47.37 4.81
C SER A 3 17.62 -47.23 5.39
N PHE A 4 17.67 -47.06 6.72
CA PHE A 4 18.82 -47.17 7.66
C PHE A 4 19.61 -45.87 7.93
N LYS A 5 19.78 -45.40 9.17
CA LYS A 5 19.60 -46.07 10.49
C LYS A 5 19.48 -45.04 11.64
N ASN A 6 18.48 -45.29 12.50
CA ASN A 6 18.15 -44.68 13.79
C ASN A 6 19.23 -44.97 14.89
N LEU A 7 19.54 -44.12 15.89
CA LEU A 7 18.79 -43.45 16.99
C LEU A 7 18.96 -44.20 18.34
N SER A 8 19.23 -43.43 19.40
CA SER A 8 18.91 -43.59 20.84
C SER A 8 19.28 -44.84 21.66
N ARG A 9 20.09 -44.60 22.71
CA ARG A 9 19.77 -44.63 24.16
C ARG A 9 18.85 -45.74 24.76
N VAL A 10 19.37 -46.29 25.88
CA VAL A 10 18.73 -46.68 27.17
C VAL A 10 18.36 -48.17 27.37
N SER A 11 19.24 -48.83 28.17
CA SER A 11 19.01 -49.53 29.44
C SER A 11 18.12 -50.79 29.58
N LEU A 12 18.74 -51.79 30.24
CA LEU A 12 18.25 -52.66 31.35
C LEU A 12 18.25 -54.20 31.14
N LEU A 13 19.05 -54.81 32.03
CA LEU A 13 18.84 -56.02 32.85
C LEU A 13 18.99 -57.46 32.26
N ALA A 14 20.06 -58.12 32.75
CA ALA A 14 20.16 -59.43 33.41
C ALA A 14 19.43 -60.68 32.86
N MET A 15 20.18 -61.74 32.55
CA MET A 15 20.23 -62.98 33.37
C MET A 15 21.25 -64.01 32.84
N ALA A 16 21.70 -64.88 33.74
CA ALA A 16 22.81 -65.82 33.65
C ALA A 16 22.53 -67.12 32.86
N VAL A 17 23.58 -67.74 32.29
CA VAL A 17 23.73 -69.21 32.18
C VAL A 17 25.21 -69.59 32.30
N ALA A 18 25.47 -70.60 33.12
CA ALA A 18 26.75 -71.21 33.42
C ALA A 18 27.23 -72.20 32.34
N ALA A 19 28.54 -72.28 32.12
CA ALA A 19 29.21 -73.50 31.67
C ALA A 19 30.69 -73.49 32.12
N THR A 20 31.08 -74.56 32.80
CA THR A 20 32.38 -74.84 33.40
C THR A 20 33.35 -75.47 32.39
N SER A 21 34.58 -74.96 32.31
CA SER A 21 35.78 -75.78 32.00
C SER A 21 37.05 -75.04 32.46
N THR A 22 37.75 -75.67 33.39
CA THR A 22 39.06 -75.29 33.95
C THR A 22 40.20 -75.54 32.96
N VAL A 23 41.25 -74.68 32.95
CA VAL A 23 42.68 -75.01 33.17
C VAL A 23 43.61 -73.82 32.82
N ALA A 24 44.53 -73.53 33.76
CA ALA A 24 45.79 -72.75 33.71
C ALA A 24 45.78 -71.21 33.90
N PRO A 25 46.60 -70.66 34.83
CA PRO A 25 46.55 -69.25 35.23
C PRO A 25 47.48 -68.39 34.37
N VAL A 26 46.92 -67.38 33.71
CA VAL A 26 47.68 -66.23 33.21
C VAL A 26 47.18 -65.02 34.00
N GLY A 27 48.07 -64.39 34.74
CA GLY A 27 47.77 -63.24 35.58
C GLY A 27 47.24 -62.07 34.75
N VAL A 28 45.93 -61.84 34.83
CA VAL A 28 45.28 -60.61 34.37
C VAL A 28 45.35 -59.62 35.54
N PRO A 29 45.90 -58.41 35.35
CA PRO A 29 45.83 -57.40 36.40
C PRO A 29 44.36 -57.00 36.58
N PHE A 30 43.89 -57.08 37.82
CA PHE A 30 42.67 -56.41 38.25
C PHE A 30 42.77 -54.93 37.88
N ILE A 31 41.92 -54.47 36.96
CA ILE A 31 41.59 -53.05 36.88
C ILE A 31 40.77 -52.77 38.14
N GLY A 32 41.45 -52.38 39.21
CA GLY A 32 40.80 -51.81 40.38
C GLY A 32 40.02 -50.59 39.94
N ALA A 33 38.75 -50.51 40.35
CA ALA A 33 38.04 -49.25 40.41
C ALA A 33 38.86 -48.33 41.34
N GLY A 34 39.56 -47.36 40.76
CA GLY A 34 40.23 -46.32 41.52
C GLY A 34 39.20 -45.60 42.36
N VAL A 35 39.38 -45.64 43.67
CA VAL A 35 38.66 -44.77 44.60
C VAL A 35 39.06 -43.34 44.22
N ALA A 36 38.12 -42.55 43.72
CA ALA A 36 38.33 -41.14 43.51
C ALA A 36 38.55 -40.50 44.88
N GLU A 37 39.81 -40.18 45.23
CA GLU A 37 40.08 -39.30 46.36
C GLU A 37 39.42 -37.95 46.04
N ALA A 38 38.39 -37.62 46.81
CA ALA A 38 37.76 -36.32 46.77
C ALA A 38 38.78 -35.28 47.26
N ALA A 39 39.34 -34.53 46.32
CA ALA A 39 40.26 -33.46 46.62
C ALA A 39 39.53 -32.36 47.43
N VAL A 40 40.12 -31.92 48.54
CA VAL A 40 39.57 -30.84 49.37
C VAL A 40 40.44 -29.61 49.22
N VAL A 41 39.84 -28.52 48.75
CA VAL A 41 40.49 -27.21 48.62
C VAL A 41 40.29 -26.41 49.91
N ASN A 42 41.38 -25.91 50.47
CA ASN A 42 41.38 -25.09 51.68
C ASN A 42 41.38 -23.58 51.36
N LYS A 43 41.83 -23.19 50.16
CA LYS A 43 41.95 -21.79 49.74
C LYS A 43 41.82 -21.65 48.23
N ILE A 44 41.11 -20.63 47.76
CA ILE A 44 41.03 -20.26 46.34
C ILE A 44 41.83 -18.96 46.15
N VAL A 45 42.76 -18.97 45.20
CA VAL A 45 43.56 -17.80 44.81
C VAL A 45 43.22 -17.45 43.37
N VAL A 46 42.89 -16.19 43.11
CA VAL A 46 42.53 -15.67 41.79
C VAL A 46 43.70 -14.83 41.30
N ASN A 47 44.15 -15.06 40.07
CA ASN A 47 45.22 -14.30 39.43
C ASN A 47 44.72 -13.73 38.11
N GLY A 48 45.21 -12.54 37.73
CA GLY A 48 44.93 -11.93 36.42
C GLY A 48 43.64 -11.11 36.33
N ALA A 49 42.84 -11.06 37.40
CA ALA A 49 41.77 -10.09 37.55
C ALA A 49 42.36 -8.70 37.87
N THR A 50 41.94 -7.68 37.13
CA THR A 50 42.42 -6.29 37.28
C THR A 50 41.27 -5.31 37.49
N ARG A 51 40.15 -5.46 36.76
CA ARG A 51 38.94 -4.66 36.95
C ARG A 51 37.89 -5.38 37.78
N ILE A 52 37.89 -6.70 37.76
CA ILE A 52 36.94 -7.53 38.49
C ILE A 52 37.54 -7.88 39.84
N GLU A 53 36.76 -7.71 40.91
CA GLU A 53 37.23 -8.08 42.24
C GLU A 53 37.35 -9.61 42.36
N ASP A 54 38.43 -10.09 42.98
CA ASP A 54 38.66 -11.52 43.21
C ASP A 54 37.48 -12.24 43.87
N GLU A 55 36.74 -11.54 44.73
CA GLU A 55 35.56 -12.07 45.41
C GLU A 55 34.41 -12.35 44.44
N THR A 56 34.27 -11.54 43.38
CA THR A 56 33.32 -11.78 42.30
C THR A 56 33.64 -13.07 41.55
N VAL A 57 34.92 -13.32 41.26
CA VAL A 57 35.36 -14.57 40.62
C VAL A 57 35.06 -15.77 41.52
N ARG A 58 35.32 -15.66 42.83
CA ARG A 58 35.04 -16.73 43.80
C ARG A 58 33.56 -17.04 43.93
N ASN A 59 32.68 -16.04 43.80
CA ASN A 59 31.24 -16.23 43.89
C ASN A 59 30.64 -16.98 42.70
N TYR A 60 31.29 -16.93 41.53
CA TYR A 60 30.86 -17.67 40.34
C TYR A 60 31.40 -19.11 40.28
N LEU A 61 32.32 -19.50 41.17
CA LEU A 61 32.78 -20.88 41.28
C LEU A 61 31.74 -21.73 42.03
N THR A 62 31.47 -22.92 41.51
CA THR A 62 30.67 -23.93 42.22
C THR A 62 31.47 -24.58 43.36
N ILE A 63 32.80 -24.53 43.28
CA ILE A 63 33.74 -25.04 44.28
C ILE A 63 33.86 -24.06 45.46
N ARG A 64 33.67 -24.56 46.69
CA ARG A 64 33.82 -23.77 47.93
C ARG A 64 34.92 -24.33 48.83
N PRO A 65 35.69 -23.48 49.51
CA PRO A 65 36.69 -23.93 50.49
C PRO A 65 36.07 -24.83 51.56
N GLY A 66 36.74 -25.95 51.88
CA GLY A 66 36.32 -26.90 52.91
C GLY A 66 35.26 -27.93 52.48
N LYS A 67 34.83 -27.93 51.21
CA LYS A 67 34.00 -28.99 50.64
C LYS A 67 34.81 -29.85 49.67
N SER A 68 34.52 -31.14 49.63
CA SER A 68 35.00 -32.04 48.58
C SER A 68 34.44 -31.62 47.23
N PHE A 69 35.28 -31.59 46.20
CA PHE A 69 34.85 -31.35 44.83
C PHE A 69 35.45 -32.41 43.90
N SER A 70 34.87 -32.55 42.73
CA SER A 70 35.21 -33.51 41.69
C SER A 70 35.65 -32.78 40.41
N ALA A 71 36.15 -33.54 39.43
CA ALA A 71 36.46 -32.99 38.11
C ALA A 71 35.22 -32.37 37.42
N ILE A 72 34.02 -32.83 37.75
CA ILE A 72 32.76 -32.28 37.23
C ILE A 72 32.55 -30.86 37.77
N ASP A 73 32.85 -30.63 39.04
CA ASP A 73 32.69 -29.31 39.67
C ASP A 73 33.70 -28.29 39.10
N ILE A 74 34.89 -28.73 38.67
CA ILE A 74 35.86 -27.89 37.96
C ILE A 74 35.31 -27.49 36.60
N ASP A 75 34.78 -28.44 35.83
CA ASP A 75 34.23 -28.18 34.49
C ASP A 75 32.97 -27.28 34.56
N GLU A 76 32.12 -27.47 35.57
CA GLU A 76 30.96 -26.61 35.83
C GLU A 76 31.38 -25.20 36.25
N SER A 77 32.39 -25.07 37.12
CA SER A 77 32.97 -23.78 37.50
C SER A 77 33.58 -23.06 36.29
N LEU A 78 34.31 -23.78 35.44
CA LEU A 78 34.89 -23.25 34.20
C LEU A 78 33.80 -22.77 33.23
N THR A 79 32.78 -23.60 33.01
CA THR A 79 31.61 -23.27 32.18
C THR A 79 30.87 -22.04 32.71
N THR A 80 30.66 -21.95 34.02
CA THR A 80 29.98 -20.82 34.68
C THR A 80 30.77 -19.53 34.52
N LEU A 81 32.09 -19.58 34.71
CA LEU A 81 32.96 -18.41 34.53
C LEU A 81 32.96 -17.91 33.07
N TYR A 82 33.01 -18.80 32.08
CA TYR A 82 32.86 -18.41 30.67
C TYR A 82 31.46 -17.87 30.35
N ALA A 83 30.40 -18.45 30.92
CA ALA A 83 29.03 -18.02 30.70
C ALA A 83 28.75 -16.59 31.21
N THR A 84 29.54 -16.10 32.18
CA THR A 84 29.44 -14.69 32.64
C THR A 84 29.85 -13.68 31.56
N GLY A 85 30.64 -14.09 30.56
CA GLY A 85 31.17 -13.22 29.51
C GLY A 85 32.23 -12.22 30.00
N LEU A 86 32.69 -12.35 31.24
CA LEU A 86 33.66 -11.45 31.86
C LEU A 86 35.13 -11.80 31.54
N PHE A 87 35.39 -13.05 31.17
CA PHE A 87 36.74 -13.58 30.98
C PHE A 87 36.94 -14.12 29.56
N ALA A 88 38.10 -13.81 28.98
CA ALA A 88 38.58 -14.28 27.68
C ALA A 88 39.20 -15.67 27.77
N ASP A 89 39.87 -15.95 28.89
CA ASP A 89 40.53 -17.22 29.18
C ASP A 89 40.46 -17.48 30.69
N VAL A 90 40.22 -18.73 31.06
CA VAL A 90 40.09 -19.18 32.44
C VAL A 90 40.74 -20.54 32.55
N SER A 91 41.74 -20.66 33.43
CA SER A 91 42.33 -21.94 33.80
C SER A 91 42.21 -22.16 35.30
N ILE A 92 41.85 -23.38 35.67
CA ILE A 92 41.64 -23.77 37.06
C ILE A 92 42.60 -24.93 37.33
N GLU A 93 43.63 -24.67 38.14
CA GLU A 93 44.62 -25.67 38.53
C GLU A 93 44.61 -25.89 40.03
N GLN A 94 44.64 -27.15 40.46
CA GLN A 94 44.85 -27.48 41.85
C GLN A 94 46.35 -27.67 42.13
N ARG A 95 46.90 -26.87 43.06
CA ARG A 95 48.27 -26.99 43.55
C ARG A 95 48.23 -27.33 45.05
N GLY A 96 48.23 -28.63 45.36
CA GLY A 96 48.07 -29.12 46.74
C GLY A 96 46.71 -28.77 47.32
N GLY A 97 46.66 -28.08 48.46
CA GLY A 97 45.42 -27.63 49.11
C GLY A 97 44.85 -26.29 48.59
N THR A 98 45.43 -25.70 47.54
CA THR A 98 45.00 -24.41 46.98
C THR A 98 44.50 -24.58 45.54
N LEU A 99 43.32 -24.03 45.24
CA LEU A 99 42.82 -23.89 43.88
C LEU A 99 43.28 -22.55 43.32
N VAL A 100 44.08 -22.60 42.26
CA VAL A 100 44.56 -21.41 41.55
C VAL A 100 43.65 -21.22 40.34
N VAL A 101 43.02 -20.06 40.26
CA VAL A 101 42.14 -19.66 39.15
C VAL A 101 42.83 -18.51 38.44
N ASP A 102 43.51 -18.82 37.34
CA ASP A 102 44.12 -17.81 36.48
C ASP A 102 43.08 -17.36 35.44
N VAL A 103 42.73 -16.07 35.48
CA VAL A 103 41.75 -15.46 34.58
C VAL A 103 42.39 -14.39 33.73
N LYS A 104 41.98 -14.31 32.47
CA LYS A 104 42.24 -13.15 31.60
C LYS A 104 40.91 -12.47 31.35
N GLU A 105 40.75 -11.24 31.81
CA GLU A 105 39.51 -10.48 31.60
C GLU A 105 39.26 -10.20 30.11
N ASN A 106 37.98 -10.20 29.70
CA ASN A 106 37.59 -9.70 28.40
C ASN A 106 37.85 -8.18 28.31
N PRO A 107 38.37 -7.67 27.19
CA PRO A 107 38.58 -6.24 27.02
C PRO A 107 37.23 -5.51 26.92
N VAL A 108 37.24 -4.24 27.31
CA VAL A 108 36.05 -3.37 27.20
C VAL A 108 36.05 -2.65 25.85
N ILE A 109 34.90 -2.66 25.18
CA ILE A 109 34.71 -1.96 23.91
C ILE A 109 34.78 -0.44 24.18
N GLY A 110 35.75 0.23 23.57
CA GLY A 110 35.93 1.67 23.62
C GLY A 110 34.98 2.37 22.66
N LYS A 111 35.17 2.11 21.36
CA LYS A 111 34.37 2.65 20.26
C LYS A 111 33.97 1.53 19.30
N ILE A 112 32.79 1.66 18.70
CA ILE A 112 32.36 0.84 17.55
C ILE A 112 32.37 1.73 16.31
N SER A 113 32.95 1.25 15.22
CA SER A 113 32.92 1.95 13.93
C SER A 113 32.67 1.00 12.77
N PHE A 114 32.04 1.53 11.73
CA PHE A 114 31.76 0.83 10.49
C PHE A 114 32.58 1.50 9.39
N GLU A 115 33.26 0.71 8.57
CA GLU A 115 34.02 1.21 7.42
C GLU A 115 33.58 0.50 6.16
N GLY A 116 33.46 1.23 5.04
CA GLY A 116 33.02 0.68 3.75
C GLY A 116 31.50 0.68 3.53
N ASN A 117 30.71 1.06 4.53
CA ASN A 117 29.25 1.17 4.42
C ASN A 117 28.81 2.46 3.71
N LYS A 118 28.53 2.37 2.41
CA LYS A 118 28.01 3.47 1.58
C LYS A 118 26.50 3.46 1.46
N ARG A 119 25.87 2.29 1.59
CA ARG A 119 24.43 2.09 1.33
C ARG A 119 23.61 2.07 2.60
N LEU A 120 24.14 1.52 3.69
CA LEU A 120 23.52 1.56 5.01
C LEU A 120 24.24 2.58 5.89
N THR A 121 23.50 3.44 6.56
CA THR A 121 24.07 4.45 7.47
C THR A 121 24.59 3.81 8.74
N ASP A 122 25.59 4.41 9.37
CA ASP A 122 26.16 3.95 10.65
C ASP A 122 25.06 3.75 11.71
N GLN A 123 24.06 4.64 11.74
CA GLN A 123 22.93 4.55 12.66
C GLN A 123 22.06 3.31 12.40
N ALA A 124 21.82 2.98 11.14
CA ALA A 124 21.09 1.77 10.78
C ALA A 124 21.88 0.52 11.21
N LEU A 125 23.18 0.46 10.92
CA LEU A 125 24.04 -0.66 11.30
C LEU A 125 24.16 -0.80 12.82
N GLN A 126 24.31 0.31 13.54
CA GLN A 126 24.39 0.34 15.00
C GLN A 126 23.13 -0.22 15.67
N SER A 127 21.95 -0.08 15.04
CA SER A 127 20.69 -0.63 15.56
C SER A 127 20.58 -2.15 15.48
N VAL A 128 21.36 -2.79 14.61
CA VAL A 128 21.36 -4.26 14.41
C VAL A 128 22.46 -4.95 15.23
N VAL A 129 23.49 -4.19 15.63
CA VAL A 129 24.61 -4.67 16.45
C VAL A 129 24.18 -4.75 17.92
N ARG A 130 24.45 -5.88 18.57
CA ARG A 130 24.17 -6.12 19.99
C ARG A 130 25.28 -5.59 20.90
N SER A 131 26.51 -5.54 20.41
CA SER A 131 27.62 -4.91 21.14
C SER A 131 27.39 -3.41 21.29
N SER A 132 27.61 -2.91 22.50
CA SER A 132 27.55 -1.48 22.80
C SER A 132 28.89 -0.96 23.26
N GLU A 133 29.14 0.32 23.07
CA GLU A 133 30.28 0.98 23.71
C GLU A 133 30.23 0.74 25.24
N ARG A 134 31.40 0.60 25.85
CA ARG A 134 31.62 0.32 27.28
C ARG A 134 31.14 -1.07 27.76
N SER A 135 30.70 -1.94 26.87
CA SER A 135 30.39 -3.35 27.19
C SER A 135 31.64 -4.24 27.08
N MET A 136 31.60 -5.43 27.70
CA MET A 136 32.65 -6.44 27.57
C MET A 136 32.61 -7.08 26.18
N LEU A 137 33.75 -7.14 25.49
CA LEU A 137 33.89 -7.80 24.20
C LEU A 137 33.99 -9.31 24.41
N THR A 138 33.11 -10.07 23.75
CA THR A 138 33.23 -11.53 23.65
C THR A 138 33.26 -11.92 22.17
N ARG A 139 34.08 -12.92 21.81
CA ARG A 139 34.19 -13.38 20.41
C ARG A 139 32.84 -13.85 19.85
N ALA A 140 32.02 -14.49 20.68
CA ALA A 140 30.68 -14.94 20.29
C ALA A 140 29.75 -13.77 19.93
N ARG A 141 29.79 -12.66 20.68
CA ARG A 141 29.01 -11.45 20.34
C ARG A 141 29.51 -10.79 19.07
N VAL A 142 30.82 -10.63 18.91
CA VAL A 142 31.41 -10.04 17.69
C VAL A 142 31.01 -10.82 16.44
N GLN A 143 31.03 -12.16 16.52
CA GLN A 143 30.60 -13.01 15.40
C GLN A 143 29.09 -12.89 15.13
N SER A 144 28.27 -12.83 16.19
CA SER A 144 26.83 -12.61 16.05
C SER A 144 26.54 -11.24 15.43
N ASP A 145 27.29 -10.20 15.79
CA ASP A 145 27.12 -8.86 15.26
C ASP A 145 27.54 -8.79 13.79
N ALA A 146 28.66 -9.41 13.42
CA ALA A 146 29.07 -9.54 12.03
C ALA A 146 28.00 -10.29 11.20
N GLN A 147 27.39 -11.33 11.76
CA GLN A 147 26.30 -12.07 11.11
C GLN A 147 25.02 -11.24 10.97
N ASN A 148 24.65 -10.46 12.00
CA ASN A 148 23.50 -9.57 11.97
C ASN A 148 23.69 -8.45 10.94
N LEU A 149 24.88 -7.87 10.86
CA LEU A 149 25.25 -6.88 9.84
C LEU A 149 25.16 -7.49 8.43
N LEU A 150 25.71 -8.69 8.25
CA LEU A 150 25.62 -9.42 6.99
C LEU A 150 24.16 -9.72 6.60
N GLU A 151 23.30 -10.07 7.56
CA GLU A 151 21.88 -10.28 7.33
C GLU A 151 21.15 -8.98 6.96
N ALA A 152 21.48 -7.85 7.58
CA ALA A 152 20.96 -6.54 7.20
C ALA A 152 21.32 -6.19 5.74
N TYR A 153 22.54 -6.49 5.31
CA TYR A 153 22.95 -6.34 3.92
C TYR A 153 22.21 -7.29 2.97
N ARG A 154 22.00 -8.56 3.36
CA ARG A 154 21.20 -9.51 2.58
C ARG A 154 19.76 -9.05 2.39
N ARG A 155 19.13 -8.51 3.43
CA ARG A 155 17.78 -7.91 3.36
C ARG A 155 17.74 -6.68 2.44
N SER A 156 18.83 -5.94 2.34
CA SER A 156 18.97 -4.85 1.36
C SER A 156 19.25 -5.33 -0.08
N GLY A 157 19.31 -6.65 -0.31
CA GLY A 157 19.57 -7.25 -1.61
C GLY A 157 21.03 -7.44 -1.94
N ARG A 158 21.92 -7.52 -0.95
CA ARG A 158 23.37 -7.62 -1.17
C ARG A 158 23.91 -8.91 -0.61
N TYR A 159 23.78 -10.00 -1.39
CA TYR A 159 24.17 -11.33 -0.94
C TYR A 159 25.66 -11.61 -1.06
N ARG A 160 26.37 -10.80 -1.86
CA ARG A 160 27.84 -10.77 -1.95
C ARG A 160 28.51 -9.88 -0.90
N ALA A 161 27.74 -9.29 0.03
CA ALA A 161 28.33 -8.51 1.10
C ALA A 161 29.21 -9.40 2.00
N SER A 162 30.31 -8.84 2.50
CA SER A 162 31.13 -9.45 3.55
C SER A 162 31.42 -8.43 4.64
N VAL A 163 31.40 -8.91 5.88
CA VAL A 163 31.65 -8.10 7.07
C VAL A 163 32.80 -8.75 7.84
N GLU A 164 33.93 -8.07 7.93
CA GLU A 164 35.10 -8.53 8.68
C GLU A 164 35.29 -7.68 9.95
N PRO A 165 35.18 -8.28 11.16
CA PRO A 165 35.46 -7.56 12.39
C PRO A 165 36.96 -7.45 12.65
N LYS A 166 37.49 -6.22 12.74
CA LYS A 166 38.84 -5.90 13.20
C LYS A 166 38.79 -5.42 14.65
N ILE A 167 39.58 -6.06 15.50
CA ILE A 167 39.72 -5.69 16.92
C ILE A 167 41.05 -4.96 17.08
N ILE A 168 41.00 -3.67 17.40
CA ILE A 168 42.18 -2.82 17.58
C ILE A 168 42.42 -2.64 19.07
N GLU A 169 43.50 -3.24 19.59
CA GLU A 169 43.86 -3.12 21.00
C GLU A 169 44.27 -1.69 21.39
N ARG A 170 43.83 -1.26 22.57
CA ARG A 170 44.14 0.04 23.18
C ARG A 170 44.69 -0.17 24.60
N ALA A 171 45.29 0.89 25.14
CA ALA A 171 45.76 0.88 26.52
C ALA A 171 44.61 0.60 27.52
N ASN A 172 44.95 0.01 28.67
CA ASN A 172 44.04 -0.30 29.78
C ASN A 172 42.97 -1.37 29.47
N ASN A 173 43.36 -2.45 28.77
CA ASN A 173 42.46 -3.57 28.42
C ASN A 173 41.17 -3.10 27.72
N ARG A 174 41.33 -2.15 26.78
CA ARG A 174 40.25 -1.63 25.93
C ARG A 174 40.51 -2.00 24.48
N VAL A 175 39.45 -2.10 23.70
CA VAL A 175 39.51 -2.42 22.27
C VAL A 175 38.56 -1.52 21.50
N ASP A 176 38.98 -1.04 20.34
CA ASP A 176 38.07 -0.46 19.35
C ASP A 176 37.66 -1.57 18.39
N LEU A 177 36.35 -1.72 18.19
CA LEU A 177 35.76 -2.72 17.31
C LEU A 177 35.37 -2.04 16.00
N VAL A 178 36.11 -2.37 14.94
CA VAL A 178 35.86 -1.84 13.60
C VAL A 178 35.27 -2.96 12.74
N PHE A 179 34.11 -2.74 12.13
CA PHE A 179 33.56 -3.64 11.13
C PHE A 179 33.92 -3.11 9.75
N GLU A 180 34.86 -3.77 9.07
CA GLU A 180 35.17 -3.52 7.67
C GLU A 180 34.14 -4.24 6.80
N ILE A 181 33.43 -3.47 5.97
CA ILE A 181 32.30 -3.94 5.19
C ILE A 181 32.61 -3.76 3.71
N GLU A 182 32.61 -4.88 2.99
CA GLU A 182 32.51 -4.87 1.53
C GLU A 182 31.05 -5.13 1.18
N GLU A 183 30.34 -4.12 0.69
CA GLU A 183 28.89 -4.24 0.48
C GLU A 183 28.50 -5.17 -0.67
N GLY A 184 29.41 -5.40 -1.62
CA GLY A 184 29.13 -6.13 -2.86
C GLY A 184 28.09 -5.44 -3.75
N ASP A 185 27.87 -5.99 -4.95
CA ASP A 185 26.84 -5.50 -5.87
C ASP A 185 25.44 -5.99 -5.48
N LYS A 186 24.43 -5.26 -5.97
CA LYS A 186 23.00 -5.62 -5.80
C LYS A 186 22.75 -6.98 -6.46
N THR A 187 22.17 -7.90 -5.71
CA THR A 187 21.73 -9.22 -6.17
C THR A 187 20.26 -9.11 -6.59
N GLY A 188 20.04 -8.95 -7.89
CA GLY A 188 18.70 -8.79 -8.46
C GLY A 188 17.99 -10.12 -8.71
N VAL A 189 16.67 -10.10 -8.81
CA VAL A 189 15.86 -11.21 -9.32
C VAL A 189 15.92 -11.18 -10.84
N ALA A 190 16.58 -12.15 -11.48
CA ALA A 190 16.70 -12.18 -12.94
C ALA A 190 15.43 -12.65 -13.64
N ARG A 191 14.72 -13.61 -13.03
CA ARG A 191 13.49 -14.17 -13.59
C ARG A 191 12.56 -14.68 -12.49
N ILE A 192 11.27 -14.50 -12.69
CA ILE A 192 10.19 -15.06 -11.91
C ILE A 192 9.41 -16.00 -12.83
N SER A 193 9.31 -17.27 -12.44
CA SER A 193 8.59 -18.29 -13.22
C SER A 193 7.47 -18.89 -12.39
N PHE A 194 6.36 -19.20 -13.07
CA PHE A 194 5.24 -19.92 -12.47
C PHE A 194 5.17 -21.32 -13.08
N ILE A 195 4.93 -22.31 -12.23
CA ILE A 195 4.78 -23.71 -12.63
C ILE A 195 3.43 -24.19 -12.12
N GLY A 196 2.61 -24.72 -13.02
CA GLY A 196 1.31 -25.30 -12.69
C GLY A 196 0.13 -24.37 -12.97
N ASN A 197 0.38 -23.10 -13.31
CA ASN A 197 -0.63 -22.19 -13.85
C ASN A 197 -1.03 -22.59 -15.27
N LYS A 198 -2.33 -22.56 -15.56
CA LYS A 198 -2.96 -22.93 -16.83
C LYS A 198 -4.02 -21.90 -17.23
N ALA A 199 -4.80 -21.42 -16.26
CA ALA A 199 -5.83 -20.40 -16.46
C ALA A 199 -5.22 -19.01 -16.64
N PHE A 200 -4.17 -18.68 -15.89
CA PHE A 200 -3.52 -17.37 -15.98
C PHE A 200 -2.08 -17.50 -16.49
N SER A 201 -1.69 -16.58 -17.38
CA SER A 201 -0.32 -16.52 -17.89
C SER A 201 0.66 -16.09 -16.78
N ASP A 202 1.92 -16.54 -16.88
CA ASP A 202 3.01 -16.15 -15.96
C ASP A 202 3.10 -14.63 -15.81
N GLY A 203 2.81 -13.92 -16.89
CA GLY A 203 2.87 -12.48 -16.93
C GLY A 203 1.79 -11.79 -16.14
N TYR A 204 0.56 -12.24 -16.33
CA TYR A 204 -0.57 -11.78 -15.56
C TYR A 204 -0.38 -12.05 -14.05
N LEU A 205 0.18 -13.21 -13.67
CA LEU A 205 0.50 -13.52 -12.28
C LEU A 205 1.65 -12.69 -11.73
N ARG A 206 2.66 -12.40 -12.56
CA ARG A 206 3.74 -11.47 -12.21
C ARG A 206 3.15 -10.12 -11.82
N GLU A 207 2.13 -9.59 -12.52
CA GLU A 207 1.52 -8.30 -12.19
C GLU A 207 0.90 -8.24 -10.78
N GLN A 208 0.35 -9.36 -10.29
CA GLN A 208 -0.32 -9.45 -8.98
C GLN A 208 0.63 -9.48 -7.79
N ILE A 209 1.92 -9.75 -8.00
CA ILE A 209 2.95 -9.78 -6.94
C ILE A 209 3.76 -8.49 -6.89
N GLN A 210 4.37 -8.20 -5.74
CA GLN A 210 5.21 -7.02 -5.52
C GLN A 210 6.63 -7.22 -6.06
N THR A 211 7.19 -8.43 -5.98
CA THR A 211 8.53 -8.72 -6.51
C THR A 211 8.55 -8.60 -8.03
N ARG A 212 9.56 -7.90 -8.56
CA ARG A 212 9.73 -7.66 -10.00
C ARG A 212 11.03 -8.27 -10.51
N GLU A 213 11.10 -8.57 -11.80
CA GLU A 213 12.35 -8.96 -12.44
C GLU A 213 13.27 -7.75 -12.65
N SER A 214 14.57 -8.01 -12.64
CA SER A 214 15.64 -7.04 -12.87
C SER A 214 15.75 -6.78 -14.37
N GLY A 215 15.03 -5.77 -14.84
CA GLY A 215 15.10 -5.30 -16.23
C GLY A 215 16.07 -4.14 -16.46
N PHE A 216 16.05 -3.60 -17.68
CA PHE A 216 16.84 -2.42 -18.09
C PHE A 216 16.67 -1.20 -17.16
N LEU A 217 15.49 -1.06 -16.54
CA LEU A 217 15.16 0.03 -15.60
C LEU A 217 15.22 -0.39 -14.12
N GLY A 218 15.81 -1.56 -13.79
CA GLY A 218 15.90 -2.08 -12.41
C GLY A 218 16.66 -1.15 -11.46
N TRP A 219 17.53 -0.29 -11.97
CA TRP A 219 18.24 0.72 -11.16
C TRP A 219 17.32 1.79 -10.56
N LEU A 220 16.10 1.98 -11.10
CA LEU A 220 15.09 2.93 -10.60
C LEU A 220 14.15 2.31 -9.56
N ARG A 221 14.16 0.98 -9.41
CA ARG A 221 13.23 0.24 -8.56
C ARG A 221 14.01 -0.50 -7.45
N THR A 222 13.35 -0.71 -6.33
CA THR A 222 13.86 -1.54 -5.21
C THR A 222 13.14 -2.88 -5.10
N THR A 223 12.08 -3.07 -5.90
CA THR A 223 11.25 -4.27 -5.96
C THR A 223 11.88 -5.42 -6.75
N ASP A 224 12.98 -5.14 -7.46
CA ASP A 224 13.80 -6.08 -8.22
C ASP A 224 14.85 -6.81 -7.36
N VAL A 225 14.87 -6.51 -6.06
CA VAL A 225 15.68 -7.19 -5.05
C VAL A 225 14.92 -8.35 -4.44
N TYR A 226 15.60 -9.49 -4.28
CA TYR A 226 15.06 -10.59 -3.50
C TYR A 226 15.00 -10.26 -2.01
N ASP A 227 13.80 -10.35 -1.46
CA ASP A 227 13.48 -10.20 -0.04
C ASP A 227 12.56 -11.36 0.37
N PRO A 228 12.96 -12.23 1.33
CA PRO A 228 12.13 -13.35 1.76
C PRO A 228 10.80 -12.91 2.35
N ASP A 229 10.75 -11.78 3.06
CA ASP A 229 9.51 -11.28 3.68
C ASP A 229 8.52 -10.83 2.60
N ARG A 230 9.04 -10.23 1.50
CA ARG A 230 8.21 -9.87 0.34
C ARG A 230 7.67 -11.08 -0.39
N LEU A 231 8.46 -12.17 -0.48
CA LEU A 231 8.01 -13.41 -1.11
C LEU A 231 6.82 -14.03 -0.38
N GLU A 232 6.74 -13.92 0.95
CA GLU A 232 5.56 -14.36 1.72
C GLU A 232 4.32 -13.50 1.41
N VAL A 233 4.50 -12.19 1.30
CA VAL A 233 3.42 -11.25 0.89
C VAL A 233 2.93 -11.57 -0.52
N ASP A 234 3.85 -11.87 -1.44
CA ASP A 234 3.52 -12.23 -2.83
C ASP A 234 2.71 -13.53 -2.90
N GLN A 235 3.02 -14.53 -2.07
CA GLN A 235 2.23 -15.77 -1.99
C GLN A 235 0.80 -15.52 -1.51
N GLU A 236 0.62 -14.65 -0.51
CA GLU A 236 -0.72 -14.26 -0.04
C GLU A 236 -1.45 -13.45 -1.12
N ALA A 237 -0.77 -12.53 -1.81
CA ALA A 237 -1.35 -11.76 -2.90
C ALA A 237 -1.89 -12.67 -4.02
N LEU A 238 -1.11 -13.67 -4.44
CA LEU A 238 -1.57 -14.68 -5.40
C LEU A 238 -2.78 -15.45 -4.86
N ARG A 239 -2.72 -15.91 -3.61
CA ARG A 239 -3.83 -16.65 -2.99
C ARG A 239 -5.13 -15.84 -3.00
N GLN A 240 -5.08 -14.59 -2.56
CA GLN A 240 -6.22 -13.69 -2.56
C GLN A 240 -6.73 -13.43 -3.98
N PHE A 241 -5.84 -13.21 -4.93
CA PHE A 241 -6.19 -13.01 -6.34
C PHE A 241 -6.99 -14.20 -6.91
N TYR A 242 -6.51 -15.44 -6.73
CA TYR A 242 -7.22 -16.63 -7.22
C TYR A 242 -8.56 -16.86 -6.51
N TYR A 243 -8.64 -16.61 -5.20
CA TYR A 243 -9.89 -16.71 -4.44
C TYR A 243 -10.94 -15.68 -4.88
N GLN A 244 -10.52 -14.50 -5.35
CA GLN A 244 -11.40 -13.49 -5.91
C GLN A 244 -11.88 -13.84 -7.33
N LYS A 245 -11.17 -14.72 -8.04
CA LYS A 245 -11.50 -15.15 -9.41
C LYS A 245 -12.22 -16.50 -9.50
N GLY A 246 -12.61 -17.10 -8.37
CA GLY A 246 -13.39 -18.34 -8.32
C GLY A 246 -12.61 -19.61 -7.99
N TYR A 247 -11.31 -19.53 -7.78
CA TYR A 247 -10.46 -20.71 -7.59
C TYR A 247 -10.34 -21.07 -6.09
N ALA A 248 -11.41 -21.62 -5.52
CA ALA A 248 -11.53 -21.89 -4.08
C ALA A 248 -10.56 -22.95 -3.52
N ASP A 249 -9.90 -23.71 -4.40
CA ASP A 249 -8.92 -24.75 -4.05
C ASP A 249 -7.47 -24.34 -4.36
N PHE A 250 -7.25 -23.09 -4.77
CA PHE A 250 -5.92 -22.58 -5.11
C PHE A 250 -4.94 -22.74 -3.96
N ARG A 251 -3.74 -23.22 -4.28
CA ARG A 251 -2.63 -23.29 -3.32
C ARG A 251 -1.29 -23.00 -3.99
N VAL A 252 -0.45 -22.26 -3.27
CA VAL A 252 0.98 -22.19 -3.58
C VAL A 252 1.65 -23.41 -2.94
N VAL A 253 2.13 -24.33 -3.77
CA VAL A 253 2.79 -25.57 -3.34
C VAL A 253 4.20 -25.26 -2.80
N SER A 254 4.92 -24.36 -3.46
CA SER A 254 6.23 -23.87 -3.01
C SER A 254 6.60 -22.56 -3.70
N ALA A 255 7.33 -21.69 -3.00
CA ALA A 255 8.01 -20.54 -3.57
C ALA A 255 9.50 -20.65 -3.24
N VAL A 256 10.34 -20.89 -4.25
CA VAL A 256 11.79 -21.11 -4.08
C VAL A 256 12.55 -20.01 -4.78
N ALA A 257 13.57 -19.47 -4.11
CA ALA A 257 14.49 -18.49 -4.67
C ALA A 257 15.90 -19.08 -4.71
N ASP A 258 16.38 -19.39 -5.91
CA ASP A 258 17.69 -19.97 -6.15
C ASP A 258 18.72 -18.88 -6.49
N LEU A 259 19.81 -18.82 -5.72
CA LEU A 259 20.92 -17.89 -5.95
C LEU A 259 21.96 -18.51 -6.89
N ASP A 260 22.11 -17.92 -8.07
CA ASP A 260 23.30 -18.12 -8.89
C ASP A 260 24.44 -17.25 -8.32
N ARG A 261 25.40 -17.92 -7.68
CA ARG A 261 26.55 -17.25 -7.05
C ARG A 261 27.54 -16.69 -8.07
N GLU A 262 27.63 -17.24 -9.28
CA GLU A 262 28.55 -16.76 -10.32
C GLU A 262 28.02 -15.47 -10.94
N GLN A 263 26.71 -15.43 -11.20
CA GLN A 263 26.07 -14.27 -11.81
C GLN A 263 25.52 -13.23 -10.82
N ASN A 264 25.46 -13.56 -9.51
CA ASN A 264 24.85 -12.70 -8.47
C ASN A 264 23.38 -12.38 -8.73
N ILE A 265 22.60 -13.38 -9.12
CA ILE A 265 21.17 -13.20 -9.45
C ILE A 265 20.33 -14.29 -8.79
N PHE A 266 19.07 -13.95 -8.49
CA PHE A 266 18.07 -14.89 -8.04
C PHE A 266 17.14 -15.32 -9.17
N TYR A 267 16.81 -16.61 -9.19
CA TYR A 267 15.68 -17.16 -9.93
C TYR A 267 14.58 -17.51 -8.94
N VAL A 268 13.43 -16.87 -9.07
CA VAL A 268 12.27 -17.12 -8.20
C VAL A 268 11.29 -18.01 -8.95
N THR A 269 10.93 -19.15 -8.36
CA THR A 269 9.97 -20.08 -8.95
C THR A 269 8.82 -20.30 -7.99
N PHE A 270 7.61 -19.95 -8.43
CA PHE A 270 6.37 -20.27 -7.75
C PHE A 270 5.78 -21.53 -8.38
N THR A 271 5.63 -22.58 -7.59
CA THR A 271 4.84 -23.75 -7.98
C THR A 271 3.45 -23.60 -7.40
N VAL A 272 2.45 -23.52 -8.26
CA VAL A 272 1.05 -23.30 -7.92
C VAL A 272 0.20 -24.49 -8.38
N ASP A 273 -0.89 -24.70 -7.69
CA ASP A 273 -1.97 -25.61 -8.08
C ASP A 273 -3.25 -24.78 -8.11
N GLU A 274 -3.72 -24.48 -9.31
CA GLU A 274 -4.84 -23.55 -9.52
C GLU A 274 -6.15 -24.08 -8.94
N GLY A 275 -6.35 -25.40 -9.00
CA GLY A 275 -7.66 -26.00 -8.78
C GLY A 275 -8.63 -25.67 -9.92
N GLU A 276 -9.90 -26.00 -9.71
CA GLU A 276 -10.99 -25.68 -10.64
C GLU A 276 -11.62 -24.33 -10.26
N GLN A 277 -12.22 -23.66 -11.26
CA GLN A 277 -13.04 -22.47 -11.02
C GLN A 277 -14.43 -22.89 -10.55
N TYR A 278 -14.94 -22.19 -9.54
CA TYR A 278 -16.27 -22.40 -8.98
C TYR A 278 -17.19 -21.19 -9.20
N GLU A 279 -18.48 -21.47 -9.34
CA GLU A 279 -19.57 -20.49 -9.27
C GLU A 279 -20.24 -20.54 -7.89
N PHE A 280 -20.98 -19.50 -7.51
CA PHE A 280 -21.84 -19.56 -6.34
C PHE A 280 -23.02 -20.50 -6.60
N GLY A 281 -23.17 -21.50 -5.75
CA GLY A 281 -24.34 -22.39 -5.73
C GLY A 281 -25.51 -21.74 -5.02
N ASP A 282 -26.14 -22.49 -4.12
CA ASP A 282 -27.22 -21.97 -3.28
C ASP A 282 -26.67 -21.00 -2.23
N ILE A 283 -27.31 -19.83 -2.11
CA ILE A 283 -26.96 -18.84 -1.10
C ILE A 283 -28.11 -18.71 -0.13
N GLU A 284 -27.85 -19.04 1.13
CA GLU A 284 -28.86 -19.08 2.18
C GLU A 284 -28.42 -18.23 3.37
N ILE A 285 -29.40 -17.66 4.06
CA ILE A 285 -29.20 -17.04 5.37
C ILE A 285 -29.96 -17.92 6.36
N ASP A 286 -29.22 -18.50 7.30
CA ASP A 286 -29.79 -19.25 8.42
C ASP A 286 -29.60 -18.43 9.69
N THR A 287 -30.62 -18.34 10.53
CA THR A 287 -30.58 -17.54 11.75
C THR A 287 -31.16 -18.32 12.92
N SER A 288 -30.39 -18.40 14.00
CA SER A 288 -30.91 -18.88 15.28
C SER A 288 -31.67 -17.79 16.06
N LEU A 289 -31.64 -16.54 15.56
CA LEU A 289 -32.24 -15.37 16.20
C LEU A 289 -33.65 -15.15 15.64
N SER A 290 -34.68 -15.43 16.46
CA SER A 290 -36.08 -15.43 16.01
C SER A 290 -36.63 -14.07 15.58
N ALA A 291 -36.00 -12.95 15.96
CA ALA A 291 -36.44 -11.62 15.51
C ALA A 291 -35.66 -11.08 14.30
N ILE A 292 -34.71 -11.85 13.78
CA ILE A 292 -34.06 -11.54 12.50
C ILE A 292 -34.80 -12.31 11.42
N ASP A 293 -35.35 -11.58 10.45
CA ASP A 293 -35.98 -12.16 9.27
C ASP A 293 -34.91 -12.41 8.19
N PRO A 294 -34.66 -13.66 7.78
CA PRO A 294 -33.72 -13.98 6.71
C PRO A 294 -34.05 -13.27 5.38
N GLU A 295 -35.34 -13.12 5.06
CA GLU A 295 -35.77 -12.49 3.80
C GLU A 295 -35.41 -11.01 3.77
N ALA A 296 -35.67 -10.30 4.87
CA ALA A 296 -35.27 -8.90 5.01
C ALA A 296 -33.74 -8.71 4.93
N MET A 297 -32.95 -9.73 5.31
CA MET A 297 -31.49 -9.68 5.27
C MET A 297 -30.90 -9.95 3.87
N ARG A 298 -31.67 -10.54 2.95
CA ARG A 298 -31.20 -10.83 1.58
C ARG A 298 -30.77 -9.60 0.81
N GLN A 299 -31.36 -8.43 1.08
CA GLN A 299 -30.99 -7.18 0.41
C GLN A 299 -29.53 -6.72 0.70
N TYR A 300 -28.90 -7.28 1.74
CA TYR A 300 -27.51 -6.98 2.11
C TYR A 300 -26.51 -8.02 1.58
N LEU A 301 -27.01 -9.11 0.97
CA LEU A 301 -26.16 -10.08 0.28
C LEU A 301 -25.55 -9.41 -0.95
N ARG A 302 -24.25 -9.58 -1.10
CA ARG A 302 -23.53 -9.18 -2.31
C ARG A 302 -23.22 -10.36 -3.22
N THR A 303 -23.31 -11.56 -2.66
CA THR A 303 -23.20 -12.82 -3.38
C THR A 303 -24.53 -13.18 -4.03
N GLN A 304 -24.50 -13.62 -5.29
CA GLN A 304 -25.67 -14.09 -6.03
C GLN A 304 -25.39 -15.47 -6.63
N SER A 305 -26.42 -16.31 -6.68
CA SER A 305 -26.31 -17.66 -7.24
C SER A 305 -26.07 -17.58 -8.75
N GLY A 306 -25.12 -18.38 -9.25
CA GLY A 306 -24.70 -18.39 -10.65
C GLY A 306 -23.57 -17.41 -11.00
N ASP A 307 -23.25 -16.46 -10.13
CA ASP A 307 -22.07 -15.61 -10.32
C ASP A 307 -20.78 -16.40 -10.01
N THR A 308 -19.66 -16.02 -10.63
CA THR A 308 -18.34 -16.58 -10.28
C THR A 308 -18.06 -16.40 -8.79
N TYR A 309 -17.58 -17.45 -8.12
CA TYR A 309 -17.23 -17.36 -6.70
C TYR A 309 -16.20 -16.26 -6.47
N ASN A 310 -16.45 -15.39 -5.49
CA ASN A 310 -15.54 -14.31 -5.13
C ASN A 310 -15.46 -14.16 -3.60
N SER A 311 -14.30 -14.46 -3.03
CA SER A 311 -14.08 -14.37 -1.57
C SER A 311 -14.27 -12.97 -1.00
N LEU A 312 -13.99 -11.91 -1.78
CA LEU A 312 -14.17 -10.53 -1.35
C LEU A 312 -15.66 -10.19 -1.17
N GLU A 313 -16.52 -10.67 -2.06
CA GLU A 313 -17.97 -10.45 -1.93
C GLU A 313 -18.57 -11.22 -0.75
N VAL A 314 -18.01 -12.40 -0.42
CA VAL A 314 -18.33 -13.12 0.82
C VAL A 314 -17.94 -12.30 2.04
N GLU A 315 -16.72 -11.78 2.10
CA GLU A 315 -16.24 -10.94 3.21
C GLU A 315 -17.10 -9.68 3.39
N LYS A 316 -17.36 -8.94 2.32
CA LYS A 316 -18.22 -7.76 2.35
C LYS A 316 -19.66 -8.08 2.78
N THR A 317 -20.17 -9.25 2.40
CA THR A 317 -21.50 -9.73 2.83
C THR A 317 -21.51 -10.00 4.34
N LEU A 318 -20.47 -10.65 4.87
CA LEU A 318 -20.34 -10.89 6.32
C LEU A 318 -20.32 -9.58 7.11
N GLU A 319 -19.60 -8.57 6.62
CA GLU A 319 -19.56 -7.25 7.25
C GLU A 319 -20.92 -6.55 7.22
N ALA A 320 -21.59 -6.54 6.08
CA ALA A 320 -22.90 -5.91 5.92
C ALA A 320 -23.95 -6.54 6.83
N LEU A 321 -24.03 -7.88 6.84
CA LEU A 321 -24.94 -8.62 7.72
C LEU A 321 -24.60 -8.40 9.20
N THR A 322 -23.31 -8.44 9.57
CA THR A 322 -22.88 -8.22 10.95
C THR A 322 -23.29 -6.84 11.46
N LEU A 323 -23.11 -5.81 10.62
CA LEU A 323 -23.48 -4.44 10.97
C LEU A 323 -25.00 -4.30 11.15
N GLU A 324 -25.81 -4.88 10.25
CA GLU A 324 -27.26 -4.77 10.37
C GLU A 324 -27.85 -5.57 11.53
N VAL A 325 -27.36 -6.79 11.76
CA VAL A 325 -27.81 -7.57 12.92
C VAL A 325 -27.45 -6.85 14.23
N SER A 326 -26.29 -6.19 14.27
CA SER A 326 -25.90 -5.35 15.42
C SER A 326 -26.85 -4.15 15.61
N LYS A 327 -27.21 -3.45 14.51
CA LYS A 327 -28.18 -2.33 14.54
C LYS A 327 -29.59 -2.75 14.94
N ALA A 328 -29.98 -3.99 14.59
CA ALA A 328 -31.24 -4.59 15.02
C ALA A 328 -31.28 -4.95 16.53
N GLY A 329 -30.19 -4.68 17.27
CA GLY A 329 -30.11 -4.83 18.73
C GLY A 329 -29.36 -6.08 19.19
N TYR A 330 -28.84 -6.90 18.28
CA TYR A 330 -28.13 -8.14 18.59
C TYR A 330 -26.61 -7.92 18.56
N ALA A 331 -26.11 -7.15 19.51
CA ALA A 331 -24.69 -6.78 19.55
C ALA A 331 -23.72 -7.98 19.65
N PHE A 332 -24.15 -9.10 20.24
CA PHE A 332 -23.36 -10.34 20.35
C PHE A 332 -23.51 -11.29 19.18
N ALA A 333 -24.34 -10.96 18.18
CA ALA A 333 -24.52 -11.83 17.04
C ALA A 333 -23.21 -11.99 16.28
N GLN A 334 -22.98 -13.22 15.81
CA GLN A 334 -21.87 -13.54 14.94
C GLN A 334 -22.44 -14.09 13.63
N VAL A 335 -21.97 -13.53 12.52
CA VAL A 335 -22.25 -14.06 11.19
C VAL A 335 -21.06 -14.92 10.79
N ARG A 336 -21.31 -16.18 10.47
CA ARG A 336 -20.27 -17.12 10.03
C ARG A 336 -20.64 -17.68 8.66
N PRO A 337 -19.73 -17.62 7.68
CA PRO A 337 -19.95 -18.29 6.41
C PRO A 337 -19.73 -19.80 6.60
N ARG A 338 -20.64 -20.62 6.09
CA ARG A 338 -20.42 -22.05 5.86
C ARG A 338 -20.48 -22.29 4.35
N GLY A 339 -19.31 -22.53 3.78
CA GLY A 339 -19.19 -22.90 2.37
C GLY A 339 -19.22 -24.43 2.22
N GLU A 340 -20.13 -24.93 1.41
CA GLU A 340 -20.15 -26.32 0.96
C GLU A 340 -19.72 -26.37 -0.51
N ARG A 341 -18.63 -27.09 -0.78
CA ARG A 341 -18.09 -27.24 -2.12
C ARG A 341 -18.72 -28.46 -2.78
N ASP A 342 -19.31 -28.26 -3.93
CA ASP A 342 -19.72 -29.32 -4.84
C ASP A 342 -18.68 -29.45 -5.95
N TYR A 343 -17.86 -30.50 -5.86
CA TYR A 343 -16.80 -30.80 -6.82
C TYR A 343 -17.34 -31.31 -8.17
N GLU A 344 -18.56 -31.86 -8.22
CA GLU A 344 -19.16 -32.37 -9.46
C GLU A 344 -19.76 -31.23 -10.29
N ASN A 345 -20.53 -30.36 -9.63
CA ASN A 345 -21.18 -29.21 -10.28
C ASN A 345 -20.28 -27.96 -10.34
N LYS A 346 -19.11 -28.00 -9.69
CA LYS A 346 -18.18 -26.85 -9.57
C LYS A 346 -18.86 -25.61 -8.98
N THR A 347 -19.66 -25.83 -7.94
CA THR A 347 -20.34 -24.75 -7.23
C THR A 347 -19.93 -24.70 -5.76
N VAL A 348 -19.89 -23.50 -5.19
CA VAL A 348 -19.74 -23.28 -3.74
C VAL A 348 -21.04 -22.69 -3.22
N SER A 349 -21.84 -23.50 -2.53
CA SER A 349 -23.01 -23.04 -1.82
C SER A 349 -22.58 -22.39 -0.51
N ILE A 350 -23.17 -21.25 -0.16
CA ILE A 350 -22.81 -20.50 1.05
C ILE A 350 -24.04 -20.28 1.91
N THR A 351 -23.99 -20.84 3.11
CA THR A 351 -24.95 -20.53 4.17
C THR A 351 -24.33 -19.53 5.15
N TYR A 352 -24.89 -18.34 5.22
CA TYR A 352 -24.55 -17.34 6.23
C TYR A 352 -25.31 -17.64 7.51
N LEU A 353 -24.64 -18.25 8.49
CA LEU A 353 -25.23 -18.57 9.79
C LEU A 353 -25.13 -17.36 10.72
N ILE A 354 -26.27 -16.85 11.16
CA ILE A 354 -26.42 -15.79 12.15
C ILE A 354 -26.79 -16.43 13.50
N GLU A 355 -25.86 -16.40 14.45
CA GLU A 355 -26.04 -17.02 15.76
C GLU A 355 -25.72 -16.05 16.91
N GLU A 356 -26.32 -16.26 18.10
CA GLU A 356 -25.93 -15.51 19.30
C GLU A 356 -24.55 -15.97 19.76
N GLY A 357 -23.56 -15.09 19.66
CA GLY A 357 -22.21 -15.34 20.16
C GLY A 357 -22.14 -15.30 21.70
N PRO A 358 -20.99 -15.66 22.26
CA PRO A 358 -20.77 -15.52 23.70
C PRO A 358 -20.87 -14.05 24.10
N ARG A 359 -21.51 -13.78 25.24
CA ARG A 359 -21.72 -12.43 25.79
C ARG A 359 -20.44 -11.86 26.36
N VAL A 360 -19.51 -11.53 25.49
CA VAL A 360 -18.20 -10.98 25.83
C VAL A 360 -18.19 -9.49 25.55
N TYR A 361 -17.92 -8.69 26.58
CA TYR A 361 -17.87 -7.25 26.49
C TYR A 361 -16.43 -6.77 26.31
N VAL A 362 -16.27 -5.70 25.53
CA VAL A 362 -15.00 -4.98 25.43
C VAL A 362 -14.84 -4.16 26.69
N GLU A 363 -13.92 -4.55 27.57
CA GLU A 363 -13.70 -3.85 28.84
C GLU A 363 -12.97 -2.53 28.62
N ARG A 364 -11.92 -2.56 27.81
CA ARG A 364 -11.11 -1.39 27.47
C ARG A 364 -10.36 -1.63 26.16
N ILE A 365 -10.03 -0.55 25.46
CA ILE A 365 -9.14 -0.56 24.31
C ILE A 365 -7.85 0.12 24.73
N ASN A 366 -6.74 -0.61 24.76
CA ASN A 366 -5.41 -0.06 25.03
C ASN A 366 -4.73 0.24 23.70
N VAL A 367 -4.30 1.48 23.51
CA VAL A 367 -3.53 1.89 22.33
C VAL A 367 -2.07 2.09 22.74
N ARG A 368 -1.12 1.55 21.96
CA ARG A 368 0.31 1.63 22.25
C ARG A 368 1.11 1.91 20.98
N GLY A 369 2.20 2.67 21.12
CA GLY A 369 3.12 3.02 20.02
C GLY A 369 2.70 4.25 19.21
N ASN A 370 1.68 4.99 19.66
CA ASN A 370 1.22 6.24 19.05
C ASN A 370 1.91 7.47 19.69
N ASP A 371 3.22 7.61 19.49
CA ASP A 371 4.00 8.67 20.13
C ASP A 371 3.65 10.07 19.60
N ARG A 372 3.36 10.20 18.30
CA ARG A 372 2.99 11.46 17.64
C ARG A 372 1.49 11.59 17.44
N THR A 373 0.84 10.49 17.05
CA THR A 373 -0.59 10.42 16.70
C THR A 373 -1.43 10.41 17.96
N ARG A 374 -2.42 11.29 18.00
CA ARG A 374 -3.34 11.38 19.13
C ARG A 374 -4.20 10.13 19.18
N GLU A 375 -4.39 9.60 20.37
CA GLU A 375 -5.13 8.36 20.59
C GLU A 375 -6.55 8.35 20.00
N TYR A 376 -7.24 9.50 20.03
CA TYR A 376 -8.59 9.61 19.45
C TYR A 376 -8.62 9.36 17.94
N VAL A 377 -7.50 9.56 17.22
CA VAL A 377 -7.38 9.26 15.78
C VAL A 377 -7.41 7.77 15.53
N ILE A 378 -6.90 6.97 16.47
CA ILE A 378 -6.94 5.51 16.39
C ILE A 378 -8.31 5.02 16.82
N ARG A 379 -8.85 5.55 17.93
CA ARG A 379 -10.15 5.13 18.47
C ARG A 379 -11.32 5.39 17.52
N ARG A 380 -11.31 6.49 16.77
CA ARG A 380 -12.39 6.83 15.82
C ARG A 380 -12.51 5.87 14.64
N GLU A 381 -11.51 5.01 14.39
CA GLU A 381 -11.58 4.02 13.32
C GLU A 381 -12.34 2.74 13.72
N PHE A 382 -12.63 2.56 15.00
CA PHE A 382 -13.39 1.43 15.54
C PHE A 382 -14.90 1.69 15.42
N ASP A 383 -15.63 0.67 14.96
CA ASP A 383 -17.10 0.63 14.98
C ASP A 383 -17.66 0.14 16.33
N LEU A 384 -16.78 -0.07 17.33
CA LEU A 384 -17.09 -0.52 18.68
C LEU A 384 -16.39 0.34 19.72
N ALA A 385 -17.05 0.56 20.84
CA ALA A 385 -16.57 1.30 21.99
C ALA A 385 -16.32 0.40 23.20
N GLU A 386 -15.71 0.97 24.24
CA GLU A 386 -15.58 0.31 25.53
C GLU A 386 -16.97 0.12 26.16
N GLY A 387 -17.29 -1.11 26.56
CA GLY A 387 -18.60 -1.54 27.01
C GLY A 387 -19.44 -2.23 25.94
N ASP A 388 -19.06 -2.15 24.66
CA ASP A 388 -19.80 -2.80 23.58
C ASP A 388 -19.53 -4.31 23.54
N ALA A 389 -20.38 -5.02 22.80
CA ALA A 389 -20.18 -6.43 22.52
C ALA A 389 -18.94 -6.66 21.65
N TYR A 390 -18.18 -7.69 21.99
CA TYR A 390 -17.04 -8.11 21.21
C TYR A 390 -17.49 -8.71 19.88
N ASN A 391 -17.02 -8.12 18.77
CA ASN A 391 -17.21 -8.66 17.44
C ASN A 391 -15.88 -8.66 16.66
N ARG A 392 -15.46 -9.84 16.20
CA ARG A 392 -14.19 -10.01 15.47
C ARG A 392 -14.21 -9.31 14.11
N ILE A 393 -15.32 -9.39 13.38
CA ILE A 393 -15.44 -8.81 12.03
C ILE A 393 -15.26 -7.29 12.09
N LEU A 394 -15.81 -6.64 13.11
CA LEU A 394 -15.64 -5.20 13.35
C LEU A 394 -14.19 -4.83 13.73
N LEU A 395 -13.48 -5.69 14.46
CA LEU A 395 -12.06 -5.47 14.79
C LEU A 395 -11.15 -5.63 13.58
N ASP A 396 -11.36 -6.68 12.78
CA ASP A 396 -10.59 -6.91 11.55
C ASP A 396 -10.80 -5.73 10.58
N LYS A 397 -12.02 -5.20 10.51
CA LYS A 397 -12.34 -3.97 9.77
C LYS A 397 -11.62 -2.72 10.30
N ALA A 398 -11.56 -2.54 11.61
CA ALA A 398 -10.81 -1.44 12.23
C ALA A 398 -9.30 -1.54 11.93
N GLU A 399 -8.73 -2.75 11.95
CA GLU A 399 -7.33 -2.99 11.58
C GLU A 399 -7.04 -2.57 10.13
N ARG A 400 -7.90 -2.98 9.18
CA ARG A 400 -7.76 -2.57 7.77
C ARG A 400 -7.87 -1.05 7.60
N ARG A 401 -8.83 -0.40 8.26
CA ARG A 401 -8.97 1.07 8.23
C ARG A 401 -7.72 1.77 8.77
N LEU A 402 -7.20 1.33 9.90
CA LEU A 402 -5.97 1.87 10.49
C LEU A 402 -4.77 1.72 9.55
N ARG A 403 -4.62 0.58 8.87
CA ARG A 403 -3.59 0.39 7.84
C ARG A 403 -3.79 1.35 6.66
N ASN A 404 -5.03 1.51 6.21
CA ASN A 404 -5.38 2.39 5.09
C ASN A 404 -5.15 3.89 5.37
N THR A 405 -5.09 4.31 6.64
CA THR A 405 -4.71 5.70 6.99
C THR A 405 -3.29 6.05 6.55
N ARG A 406 -2.41 5.05 6.41
CA ARG A 406 -0.97 5.20 6.17
C ARG A 406 -0.24 6.00 7.25
N TYR A 407 -0.79 6.11 8.46
CA TYR A 407 -0.09 6.71 9.61
C TYR A 407 0.88 5.73 10.28
N PHE A 408 0.64 4.43 10.07
CA PHE A 408 1.36 3.35 10.73
C PHE A 408 1.95 2.40 9.70
N LYS A 409 3.20 1.99 9.92
CA LYS A 409 3.87 0.94 9.17
C LYS A 409 3.31 -0.43 9.50
N ASN A 410 3.03 -0.66 10.79
CA ASN A 410 2.45 -1.91 11.28
C ASN A 410 1.29 -1.59 12.23
N VAL A 411 0.22 -2.38 12.11
CA VAL A 411 -0.96 -2.33 12.98
C VAL A 411 -1.31 -3.76 13.33
N ARG A 412 -1.37 -4.05 14.63
CA ARG A 412 -1.76 -5.35 15.15
C ARG A 412 -2.78 -5.19 16.27
N ILE A 413 -3.96 -5.77 16.09
CA ILE A 413 -4.99 -5.81 17.13
C ILE A 413 -4.97 -7.20 17.78
N THR A 414 -4.73 -7.25 19.08
CA THR A 414 -4.76 -8.48 19.86
C THR A 414 -5.79 -8.40 20.98
N ARG A 415 -6.31 -9.55 21.41
CA ARG A 415 -7.20 -9.64 22.57
C ARG A 415 -6.47 -10.26 23.75
N GLN A 416 -6.78 -9.75 24.94
CA GLN A 416 -6.33 -10.28 26.21
C GLN A 416 -7.55 -10.48 27.12
N GLN A 417 -7.50 -11.48 28.00
CA GLN A 417 -8.54 -11.67 29.01
C GLN A 417 -8.62 -10.44 29.94
N GLY A 418 -9.84 -9.95 30.17
CA GLY A 418 -10.10 -8.83 31.06
C GLY A 418 -10.20 -9.22 32.53
N SER A 419 -10.81 -8.35 33.31
CA SER A 419 -11.04 -8.53 34.75
C SER A 419 -12.00 -9.68 35.08
N ALA A 420 -12.84 -10.08 34.12
CA ALA A 420 -13.81 -11.15 34.26
C ALA A 420 -13.82 -12.06 33.01
N PRO A 421 -14.33 -13.31 33.10
CA PRO A 421 -14.35 -14.24 31.96
C PRO A 421 -15.20 -13.77 30.77
N ASP A 422 -16.19 -12.93 31.00
CA ASP A 422 -17.07 -12.28 30.01
C ASP A 422 -16.53 -10.93 29.53
N ARG A 423 -15.25 -10.62 29.82
CA ARG A 423 -14.62 -9.34 29.47
C ARG A 423 -13.30 -9.56 28.75
N VAL A 424 -13.08 -8.77 27.70
CA VAL A 424 -11.84 -8.77 26.94
C VAL A 424 -11.26 -7.38 26.85
N ILE A 425 -9.93 -7.33 26.91
CA ILE A 425 -9.14 -6.13 26.67
C ILE A 425 -8.62 -6.21 25.25
N ILE A 426 -8.84 -5.16 24.46
CA ILE A 426 -8.31 -5.06 23.11
C ILE A 426 -7.02 -4.26 23.18
N ASN A 427 -5.91 -4.84 22.76
CA ASN A 427 -4.62 -4.18 22.66
C ASN A 427 -4.34 -3.85 21.19
N VAL A 428 -4.18 -2.56 20.92
CA VAL A 428 -3.89 -2.00 19.60
C VAL A 428 -2.44 -1.54 19.62
N ASP A 429 -1.56 -2.36 19.07
CA ASP A 429 -0.14 -2.06 18.97
C ASP A 429 0.13 -1.50 17.56
N VAL A 430 0.61 -0.25 17.49
CA VAL A 430 0.94 0.44 16.24
C VAL A 430 2.41 0.85 16.19
N GLU A 431 2.99 0.84 14.98
CA GLU A 431 4.32 1.39 14.70
C GLU A 431 4.15 2.59 13.76
N GLU A 432 4.37 3.80 14.25
CA GLU A 432 4.23 5.03 13.44
C GLU A 432 5.26 5.12 12.32
N GLN A 433 4.86 5.74 11.20
CA GLN A 433 5.75 6.06 10.08
C GLN A 433 5.67 7.55 9.72
N PRO A 434 6.64 8.10 8.96
CA PRO A 434 6.55 9.46 8.45
C PRO A 434 5.29 9.67 7.59
N THR A 435 4.49 10.67 7.93
CA THR A 435 3.21 10.99 7.25
C THR A 435 3.30 12.20 6.33
N GLY A 436 4.37 12.98 6.46
CA GLY A 436 4.69 14.13 5.62
C GLY A 436 5.47 13.70 4.38
N GLU A 437 5.06 14.21 3.22
CA GLU A 437 5.72 13.99 1.94
C GLU A 437 5.90 15.32 1.19
N VAL A 438 7.03 15.45 0.50
CA VAL A 438 7.24 16.48 -0.50
C VAL A 438 7.21 15.77 -1.84
N SER A 439 6.24 16.14 -2.69
CA SER A 439 6.12 15.58 -4.02
C SER A 439 6.55 16.59 -5.08
N PHE A 440 7.25 16.09 -6.08
CA PHE A 440 7.62 16.84 -7.28
C PHE A 440 7.05 16.13 -8.50
N GLY A 441 6.17 16.81 -9.22
CA GLY A 441 5.56 16.33 -10.44
C GLY A 441 6.15 17.01 -11.66
N VAL A 442 6.42 16.24 -12.72
CA VAL A 442 6.74 16.77 -14.06
C VAL A 442 5.99 15.95 -15.08
N GLY A 443 5.15 16.59 -15.88
CA GLY A 443 4.37 15.96 -16.93
C GLY A 443 4.49 16.67 -18.25
N TYR A 444 3.94 16.04 -19.27
CA TYR A 444 3.74 16.64 -20.57
C TYR A 444 2.33 16.32 -21.03
N SER A 445 1.60 17.33 -21.48
CA SER A 445 0.38 17.14 -22.25
C SER A 445 0.50 17.90 -23.57
N THR A 446 -0.10 17.39 -24.64
CA THR A 446 -0.15 18.13 -25.91
C THR A 446 -0.94 19.44 -25.77
N SER A 447 -1.89 19.52 -24.82
CA SER A 447 -2.72 20.70 -24.57
C SER A 447 -2.02 21.79 -23.73
N ASP A 448 -1.21 21.42 -22.74
CA ASP A 448 -0.63 22.35 -21.75
C ASP A 448 0.91 22.41 -21.80
N GLY A 449 1.52 21.63 -22.70
CA GLY A 449 2.97 21.50 -22.84
C GLY A 449 3.61 20.81 -21.64
N VAL A 450 4.80 21.28 -21.25
CA VAL A 450 5.50 20.78 -20.05
C VAL A 450 4.81 21.33 -18.82
N ILE A 451 4.37 20.45 -17.92
CA ILE A 451 3.71 20.77 -16.66
C ILE A 451 4.67 20.40 -15.53
N GLY A 452 4.86 21.27 -14.55
CA GLY A 452 5.56 20.97 -13.32
C GLY A 452 4.69 21.29 -12.11
N ASP A 453 4.75 20.47 -11.07
CA ASP A 453 4.15 20.79 -9.77
C ASP A 453 5.07 20.42 -8.61
N ILE A 454 4.98 21.20 -7.55
CA ILE A 454 5.63 20.95 -6.27
C ILE A 454 4.52 20.98 -5.23
N SER A 455 4.42 19.93 -4.43
CA SER A 455 3.46 19.88 -3.34
C SER A 455 4.07 19.36 -2.05
N ILE A 456 3.63 19.92 -0.94
CA ILE A 456 3.94 19.46 0.41
C ILE A 456 2.63 18.96 1.00
N THR A 457 2.62 17.70 1.40
CA THR A 457 1.44 17.05 1.97
C THR A 457 1.77 16.50 3.36
N GLU A 458 0.89 16.69 4.31
CA GLU A 458 0.95 16.09 5.64
C GLU A 458 -0.40 15.42 5.93
N ARG A 459 -0.40 14.09 6.03
CA ARG A 459 -1.63 13.30 6.21
C ARG A 459 -2.12 13.24 7.67
N ASN A 460 -1.24 13.53 8.62
CA ASN A 460 -1.50 13.45 10.05
C ASN A 460 -1.01 14.72 10.75
N PHE A 461 -1.51 15.88 10.31
CA PHE A 461 -1.04 17.18 10.76
C PHE A 461 -1.14 17.30 12.28
N LEU A 462 0.01 17.55 12.93
CA LEU A 462 0.16 17.63 14.39
C LEU A 462 -0.37 16.41 15.16
N GLY A 463 -0.41 15.24 14.51
CA GLY A 463 -0.93 14.00 15.09
C GLY A 463 -2.46 13.93 15.18
N ARG A 464 -3.19 14.83 14.50
CA ARG A 464 -4.67 14.95 14.61
C ARG A 464 -5.45 14.16 13.55
N GLY A 465 -4.76 13.42 12.68
CA GLY A 465 -5.37 12.73 11.54
C GLY A 465 -6.03 13.70 10.55
N GLN A 466 -5.52 14.94 10.49
CA GLN A 466 -5.94 15.99 9.57
C GLN A 466 -5.01 16.01 8.37
N TYR A 467 -5.60 16.16 7.18
CA TYR A 467 -4.86 16.24 5.93
C TYR A 467 -4.62 17.70 5.54
N VAL A 468 -3.36 18.05 5.28
CA VAL A 468 -2.95 19.36 4.78
C VAL A 468 -2.15 19.16 3.50
N LYS A 469 -2.46 19.92 2.45
CA LYS A 469 -1.67 19.98 1.23
C LYS A 469 -1.52 21.42 0.78
N ALA A 470 -0.29 21.81 0.47
CA ALA A 470 0.02 23.02 -0.27
C ALA A 470 0.69 22.62 -1.58
N ALA A 471 0.22 23.14 -2.70
CA ALA A 471 0.74 22.81 -4.02
C ALA A 471 0.85 24.05 -4.90
N VAL A 472 1.93 24.10 -5.66
CA VAL A 472 2.15 25.08 -6.73
C VAL A 472 2.54 24.30 -7.96
N GLY A 473 1.89 24.57 -9.08
CA GLY A 473 2.27 24.02 -10.37
C GLY A 473 2.03 24.99 -11.50
N GLY A 474 2.57 24.67 -12.66
CA GLY A 474 2.39 25.45 -13.87
C GLY A 474 2.80 24.66 -15.10
N GLY A 475 2.12 24.94 -16.19
CA GLY A 475 2.39 24.46 -17.54
C GLY A 475 2.97 25.57 -18.42
N THR A 476 2.88 25.37 -19.74
CA THR A 476 3.28 26.38 -20.72
C THR A 476 2.32 27.57 -20.71
N ASP A 477 1.01 27.30 -20.62
CA ASP A 477 -0.06 28.31 -20.68
C ASP A 477 -0.96 28.29 -19.41
N ASN A 478 -0.50 27.69 -18.32
CA ASN A 478 -1.30 27.60 -17.10
C ASN A 478 -0.47 27.67 -15.81
N GLN A 479 -1.08 28.16 -14.73
CA GLN A 479 -0.50 28.17 -13.39
C GLN A 479 -1.57 27.81 -12.36
N LYS A 480 -1.19 27.04 -11.35
CA LYS A 480 -2.08 26.58 -10.28
C LYS A 480 -1.41 26.75 -8.92
N TYR A 481 -2.09 27.43 -8.02
CA TYR A 481 -1.78 27.50 -6.59
C TYR A 481 -2.94 26.88 -5.82
N GLU A 482 -2.66 25.99 -4.88
CA GLU A 482 -3.70 25.27 -4.14
C GLU A 482 -3.26 25.04 -2.69
N PHE A 483 -4.18 25.30 -1.78
CA PHE A 483 -4.11 24.90 -0.39
C PHE A 483 -5.36 24.09 -0.06
N LYS A 484 -5.17 22.93 0.56
CA LYS A 484 -6.25 22.01 0.93
C LYS A 484 -6.07 21.57 2.38
N PHE A 485 -7.14 21.69 3.15
CA PHE A 485 -7.25 21.16 4.50
C PHE A 485 -8.46 20.22 4.56
N VAL A 486 -8.32 19.04 5.18
CA VAL A 486 -9.43 18.11 5.39
C VAL A 486 -9.38 17.56 6.81
N GLU A 487 -10.49 17.69 7.53
CA GLU A 487 -10.79 16.98 8.77
C GLU A 487 -11.70 15.77 8.43
N PRO A 488 -11.19 14.53 8.46
CA PRO A 488 -11.98 13.35 8.06
C PRO A 488 -13.13 13.02 9.02
N PHE A 489 -13.05 13.45 10.29
CA PHE A 489 -14.09 13.19 11.30
C PHE A 489 -14.62 14.49 11.92
N PHE A 490 -15.36 15.25 11.13
CA PHE A 490 -15.96 16.51 11.58
C PHE A 490 -17.00 16.27 12.68
N MET A 491 -16.89 17.01 13.78
CA MET A 491 -17.75 16.89 14.97
C MET A 491 -17.80 15.45 15.55
N GLY A 492 -16.72 14.68 15.40
CA GLY A 492 -16.64 13.29 15.91
C GLY A 492 -17.49 12.29 15.13
N ARG A 493 -18.05 12.69 13.98
CA ARG A 493 -18.78 11.82 13.05
C ARG A 493 -17.89 11.56 11.85
N ARG A 494 -18.07 10.42 11.18
CA ARG A 494 -17.38 10.09 9.92
C ARG A 494 -17.95 10.92 8.76
N ILE A 495 -17.75 12.22 8.84
CA ILE A 495 -18.12 13.23 7.86
C ILE A 495 -16.85 14.02 7.61
N SER A 496 -16.30 13.95 6.40
CA SER A 496 -15.09 14.70 6.07
C SER A 496 -15.44 16.16 5.80
N ALA A 497 -14.89 17.11 6.55
CA ALA A 497 -15.01 18.54 6.26
C ALA A 497 -13.72 19.04 5.62
N GLY A 498 -13.81 19.59 4.40
CA GLY A 498 -12.69 20.15 3.68
C GLY A 498 -12.82 21.64 3.44
N LEU A 499 -11.65 22.29 3.38
CA LEU A 499 -11.46 23.66 2.96
C LEU A 499 -10.42 23.65 1.83
N ASP A 500 -10.83 24.10 0.66
CA ASP A 500 -9.96 24.28 -0.50
C ASP A 500 -9.81 25.79 -0.77
N VAL A 501 -8.59 26.26 -1.01
CA VAL A 501 -8.29 27.62 -1.47
C VAL A 501 -7.39 27.49 -2.68
N TYR A 502 -7.74 28.16 -3.78
CA TYR A 502 -7.00 27.99 -5.02
C TYR A 502 -6.96 29.28 -5.85
N ARG A 503 -5.89 29.38 -6.64
CA ARG A 503 -5.77 30.32 -7.75
C ARG A 503 -5.33 29.56 -8.99
N ARG A 504 -6.04 29.76 -10.09
CA ARG A 504 -5.72 29.19 -11.41
C ARG A 504 -5.60 30.34 -12.41
N VAL A 505 -4.55 30.32 -13.19
CA VAL A 505 -4.33 31.26 -14.30
C VAL A 505 -4.20 30.42 -15.56
N TYR A 506 -4.93 30.80 -16.60
CA TYR A 506 -4.81 30.24 -17.92
C TYR A 506 -4.51 31.38 -18.88
N ASP A 507 -3.37 31.30 -19.55
CA ASP A 507 -2.95 32.32 -20.49
C ASP A 507 -3.73 32.19 -21.81
N GLN A 508 -3.73 33.28 -22.58
CA GLN A 508 -4.28 33.29 -23.93
C GLN A 508 -3.45 32.38 -24.85
N ASN A 509 -4.11 31.56 -25.66
CA ASN A 509 -3.45 30.71 -26.65
C ASN A 509 -4.30 30.49 -27.91
N SER A 510 -3.86 29.61 -28.81
CA SER A 510 -4.56 29.37 -30.08
C SER A 510 -5.99 28.84 -29.93
N SER A 511 -6.32 28.19 -28.80
CA SER A 511 -7.66 27.64 -28.51
C SER A 511 -8.51 28.54 -27.60
N ARG A 512 -7.93 29.62 -27.07
CA ARG A 512 -8.61 30.55 -26.14
C ARG A 512 -8.11 31.97 -26.37
N ALA A 513 -9.02 32.84 -26.82
CA ALA A 513 -8.71 34.23 -27.17
C ALA A 513 -8.64 35.22 -25.98
N TYR A 514 -8.53 34.71 -24.75
CA TYR A 514 -8.49 35.49 -23.51
C TYR A 514 -7.65 34.78 -22.44
N GLU A 515 -7.15 35.54 -21.48
CA GLU A 515 -6.57 35.06 -20.22
C GLU A 515 -7.70 34.86 -19.19
N GLU A 516 -7.67 33.76 -18.45
CA GLU A 516 -8.62 33.46 -17.38
C GLU A 516 -7.88 33.28 -16.05
N GLN A 517 -8.15 34.18 -15.12
CA GLN A 517 -7.69 34.06 -13.74
C GLN A 517 -8.86 33.77 -12.80
N THR A 518 -8.87 32.60 -12.18
CA THR A 518 -9.85 32.22 -11.15
C THR A 518 -9.19 32.16 -9.78
N THR A 519 -9.65 32.97 -8.83
CA THR A 519 -9.23 32.89 -7.41
C THR A 519 -10.45 32.61 -6.54
N GLY A 520 -10.39 31.58 -5.70
CA GLY A 520 -11.53 31.26 -4.84
C GLY A 520 -11.23 30.21 -3.79
N GLY A 521 -12.31 29.78 -3.14
CA GLY A 521 -12.26 28.68 -2.19
C GLY A 521 -13.56 27.89 -2.18
N ALA A 522 -13.49 26.72 -1.58
CA ALA A 522 -14.61 25.83 -1.41
C ALA A 522 -14.62 25.24 0.00
N VAL A 523 -15.83 25.03 0.52
CA VAL A 523 -16.06 24.19 1.69
C VAL A 523 -16.82 22.97 1.23
N ASN A 524 -16.38 21.78 1.63
CA ASN A 524 -16.96 20.52 1.20
C ASN A 524 -17.17 19.56 2.38
N PHE A 525 -18.29 18.85 2.37
CA PHE A 525 -18.65 17.82 3.34
C PHE A 525 -18.85 16.49 2.61
N GLY A 526 -18.03 15.49 2.92
CA GLY A 526 -18.12 14.14 2.37
C GLY A 526 -18.80 13.21 3.36
N LEU A 527 -19.92 12.61 2.95
CA LEU A 527 -20.73 11.71 3.75
C LEU A 527 -20.71 10.31 3.09
N PRO A 528 -20.06 9.31 3.70
CA PRO A 528 -20.17 7.93 3.25
C PRO A 528 -21.57 7.41 3.55
N LEU A 529 -22.40 7.22 2.53
CA LEU A 529 -23.77 6.72 2.65
C LEU A 529 -23.82 5.18 2.70
N ARG A 530 -22.93 4.52 1.96
CA ARG A 530 -22.72 3.06 1.97
C ARG A 530 -21.23 2.79 1.93
N GLU A 531 -20.64 2.74 3.12
CA GLU A 531 -19.19 2.54 3.29
C GLU A 531 -18.40 3.48 2.36
N ASP A 532 -17.44 2.93 1.61
CA ASP A 532 -16.62 3.69 0.65
C ASP A 532 -17.20 3.62 -0.78
N GLU A 533 -18.28 2.87 -1.00
CA GLU A 533 -18.89 2.67 -2.32
C GLU A 533 -19.77 3.85 -2.72
N LEU A 534 -20.66 4.31 -1.84
CA LEU A 534 -21.56 5.43 -2.11
C LEU A 534 -21.22 6.61 -1.22
N THR A 535 -20.73 7.70 -1.82
CA THR A 535 -20.37 8.93 -1.12
C THR A 535 -21.19 10.10 -1.63
N LEU A 536 -21.83 10.83 -0.71
CA LEU A 536 -22.47 12.12 -0.97
C LEU A 536 -21.52 13.25 -0.57
N ASN A 537 -21.15 14.09 -1.52
CA ASN A 537 -20.35 15.28 -1.28
C ASN A 537 -21.25 16.51 -1.39
N LEU A 538 -21.41 17.27 -0.32
CA LEU A 538 -22.06 18.58 -0.33
C LEU A 538 -20.98 19.65 -0.42
N PHE A 539 -21.13 20.64 -1.27
CA PHE A 539 -20.12 21.69 -1.42
C PHE A 539 -20.70 23.06 -1.64
N TYR A 540 -19.94 24.07 -1.22
CA TYR A 540 -20.16 25.47 -1.52
C TYR A 540 -18.86 26.04 -2.08
N LYS A 541 -18.91 26.67 -3.26
CA LYS A 541 -17.76 27.30 -3.92
C LYS A 541 -18.02 28.80 -4.03
N LEU A 542 -17.02 29.59 -3.65
CA LEU A 542 -17.01 31.03 -3.85
C LEU A 542 -15.71 31.40 -4.56
N TYR A 543 -15.82 31.91 -5.78
CA TYR A 543 -14.65 32.29 -6.56
C TYR A 543 -14.91 33.55 -7.40
N GLN A 544 -13.86 34.34 -7.59
CA GLN A 544 -13.83 35.44 -8.53
C GLN A 544 -13.07 34.97 -9.77
N ARG A 545 -13.66 35.22 -10.94
CA ARG A 545 -13.04 34.99 -12.24
C ARG A 545 -12.79 36.34 -12.91
N ASP A 546 -11.59 36.53 -13.39
CA ASP A 546 -11.15 37.72 -14.14
C ASP A 546 -10.77 37.25 -15.54
N LEU A 547 -11.48 37.79 -16.54
CA LEU A 547 -11.22 37.53 -17.95
C LEU A 547 -10.64 38.76 -18.59
N THR A 548 -9.38 38.66 -18.99
CA THR A 548 -8.62 39.76 -19.60
C THR A 548 -8.14 39.37 -20.97
N ARG A 549 -7.90 40.38 -21.81
CA ARG A 549 -7.29 40.21 -23.12
C ARG A 549 -6.20 41.25 -23.28
N SER A 550 -5.01 40.82 -23.69
CA SER A 550 -3.85 41.69 -23.91
C SER A 550 -3.49 41.69 -25.39
N ASP A 551 -3.95 42.67 -26.15
CA ASP A 551 -3.48 42.89 -27.53
C ASP A 551 -2.22 43.78 -27.55
N SER A 552 -1.44 43.72 -28.64
CA SER A 552 -0.14 44.41 -28.80
C SER A 552 -0.17 45.94 -28.65
N THR A 553 -1.35 46.55 -28.52
CA THR A 553 -1.58 47.99 -28.35
C THR A 553 -1.98 48.38 -26.91
N GLY A 554 -2.14 47.42 -25.98
CA GLY A 554 -2.48 47.70 -24.58
C GLY A 554 -3.88 48.27 -24.36
N ILE A 555 -4.77 48.16 -25.35
CA ILE A 555 -6.18 48.53 -25.29
C ILE A 555 -7.00 47.26 -25.49
N SER A 556 -8.02 47.05 -24.64
CA SER A 556 -9.06 46.03 -24.78
C SER A 556 -9.95 46.38 -25.98
N ASP A 557 -9.41 46.28 -27.20
CA ASP A 557 -10.17 46.59 -28.40
C ASP A 557 -10.87 45.32 -28.85
N CYS A 558 -12.19 45.28 -28.71
CA CYS A 558 -13.05 44.26 -29.30
C CYS A 558 -13.19 44.43 -30.82
N ALA A 559 -12.13 44.91 -31.48
CA ALA A 559 -12.09 45.22 -32.89
C ALA A 559 -11.40 44.10 -33.70
N ASP A 560 -11.96 43.83 -34.88
CA ASP A 560 -11.56 42.90 -35.94
C ASP A 560 -10.84 41.60 -35.52
N GLY A 561 -11.63 40.51 -35.40
CA GLY A 561 -11.12 39.13 -35.30
C GLY A 561 -11.49 38.39 -34.01
N VAL A 562 -12.27 39.01 -33.12
CA VAL A 562 -12.75 38.40 -31.87
C VAL A 562 -14.27 38.36 -31.86
N SER A 563 -14.84 37.26 -31.38
CA SER A 563 -16.27 37.14 -31.20
C SER A 563 -16.79 38.15 -30.18
N LEU A 564 -17.91 38.78 -30.53
CA LEU A 564 -18.66 39.63 -29.60
C LEU A 564 -19.09 38.87 -28.34
N GLY A 565 -19.31 37.55 -28.41
CA GLY A 565 -19.65 36.73 -27.25
C GLY A 565 -18.49 36.56 -26.26
N VAL A 566 -17.25 36.49 -26.76
CA VAL A 566 -16.04 36.48 -25.93
C VAL A 566 -15.85 37.85 -25.28
N CYS A 567 -15.94 38.90 -26.09
CA CYS A 567 -15.85 40.29 -25.63
C CYS A 567 -16.84 40.64 -24.55
N ASP A 568 -18.07 40.18 -24.71
CA ASP A 568 -19.15 40.33 -23.74
C ASP A 568 -18.88 39.62 -22.40
N SER A 569 -18.12 38.53 -22.43
CA SER A 569 -17.77 37.76 -21.24
C SER A 569 -16.61 38.37 -20.45
N LEU A 570 -15.85 39.32 -21.04
CA LEU A 570 -14.67 39.92 -20.42
C LEU A 570 -15.00 40.69 -19.13
N GLY A 571 -14.00 40.77 -18.24
CA GLY A 571 -14.09 41.47 -16.95
C GLY A 571 -14.10 40.53 -15.75
N GLN A 572 -14.38 41.12 -14.59
CA GLN A 572 -14.33 40.44 -13.30
C GLN A 572 -15.73 40.12 -12.81
N TYR A 573 -15.96 38.86 -12.43
CA TYR A 573 -17.23 38.42 -11.87
C TYR A 573 -17.04 37.42 -10.74
N THR A 574 -17.86 37.58 -9.71
CA THR A 574 -17.87 36.67 -8.56
C THR A 574 -18.97 35.64 -8.74
N THR A 575 -18.62 34.36 -8.64
CA THR A 575 -19.58 33.26 -8.61
C THR A 575 -19.66 32.68 -7.20
N SER A 576 -20.89 32.60 -6.70
CA SER A 576 -21.25 31.90 -5.47
C SER A 576 -22.21 30.77 -5.84
N LEU A 577 -21.83 29.54 -5.54
CA LEU A 577 -22.63 28.35 -5.87
C LEU A 577 -22.62 27.33 -4.74
N ALA A 578 -23.73 26.61 -4.62
CA ALA A 578 -23.85 25.41 -3.80
C ALA A 578 -24.20 24.22 -4.70
N GLY A 579 -23.76 23.03 -4.29
CA GLY A 579 -24.03 21.83 -5.06
C GLY A 579 -23.85 20.56 -4.25
N PHE A 580 -24.19 19.46 -4.89
CA PHE A 580 -23.89 18.13 -4.37
C PHE A 580 -23.34 17.23 -5.48
N SER A 581 -22.54 16.26 -5.09
CA SER A 581 -22.02 15.21 -5.95
C SER A 581 -22.24 13.86 -5.29
N LEU A 582 -22.94 12.96 -5.97
CA LEU A 582 -23.13 11.57 -5.56
C LEU A 582 -22.15 10.71 -6.37
N VAL A 583 -21.26 10.00 -5.69
CA VAL A 583 -20.26 9.12 -6.31
C VAL A 583 -20.52 7.69 -5.86
N TYR A 584 -20.70 6.80 -6.82
CA TYR A 584 -20.78 5.35 -6.62
C TYR A 584 -19.55 4.68 -7.24
N ASN A 585 -18.76 3.94 -6.47
CA ASN A 585 -17.51 3.34 -6.91
C ASN A 585 -17.40 1.89 -6.42
N THR A 586 -17.23 0.97 -7.37
CA THR A 586 -17.05 -0.48 -7.12
C THR A 586 -15.77 -1.02 -7.77
N LEU A 587 -14.90 -0.14 -8.25
CA LEU A 587 -13.67 -0.53 -8.96
C LEU A 587 -12.78 -1.39 -8.06
N ASP A 588 -12.18 -2.41 -8.66
CA ASP A 588 -11.16 -3.26 -8.03
C ASP A 588 -9.92 -2.45 -7.63
N ASN A 589 -9.51 -1.52 -8.49
CA ASN A 589 -8.37 -0.64 -8.28
C ASN A 589 -8.62 0.76 -8.85
N ASN A 590 -8.50 1.80 -8.02
CA ASN A 590 -8.75 3.19 -8.44
C ASN A 590 -7.68 3.77 -9.38
N LEU A 591 -6.48 3.18 -9.45
CA LEU A 591 -5.37 3.68 -10.29
C LEU A 591 -5.29 2.93 -11.63
N ASN A 592 -5.52 1.62 -11.61
CA ASN A 592 -5.51 0.79 -12.81
C ASN A 592 -6.68 -0.20 -12.77
N PRO A 593 -7.92 0.29 -12.98
CA PRO A 593 -9.12 -0.53 -12.87
C PRO A 593 -9.16 -1.60 -13.95
N ARG A 594 -9.50 -2.83 -13.56
CA ARG A 594 -9.73 -3.95 -14.48
C ARG A 594 -11.15 -4.47 -14.44
N ASP A 595 -11.85 -4.20 -13.34
CA ASP A 595 -13.21 -4.69 -13.12
C ASP A 595 -14.01 -3.69 -12.26
N GLY A 596 -15.34 -3.75 -12.41
CA GLY A 596 -16.28 -2.90 -11.70
C GLY A 596 -16.59 -1.59 -12.43
N TYR A 597 -17.34 -0.72 -11.75
CA TYR A 597 -17.84 0.52 -12.35
C TYR A 597 -17.85 1.68 -11.37
N VAL A 598 -17.72 2.88 -11.93
CA VAL A 598 -17.78 4.15 -11.22
C VAL A 598 -18.79 5.07 -11.90
N ALA A 599 -19.71 5.63 -11.13
CA ALA A 599 -20.68 6.61 -11.60
C ALA A 599 -20.69 7.83 -10.67
N SER A 600 -20.81 9.01 -11.26
CA SER A 600 -20.93 10.26 -10.52
C SER A 600 -22.02 11.13 -11.12
N TYR A 601 -22.86 11.68 -10.26
CA TYR A 601 -23.81 12.74 -10.62
C TYR A 601 -23.48 13.99 -9.80
N GLU A 602 -23.26 15.12 -10.48
CA GLU A 602 -22.98 16.42 -9.87
C GLU A 602 -24.05 17.43 -10.29
N GLN A 603 -24.55 18.17 -9.31
CA GLN A 603 -25.54 19.23 -9.50
C GLN A 603 -25.03 20.50 -8.81
N GLU A 604 -24.91 21.58 -9.59
CA GLU A 604 -24.50 22.91 -9.13
C GLU A 604 -25.64 23.92 -9.32
N ILE A 605 -25.78 24.83 -8.36
CA ILE A 605 -26.72 25.95 -8.38
C ILE A 605 -25.93 27.22 -8.05
N ALA A 606 -25.70 28.06 -9.04
CA ALA A 606 -25.04 29.35 -8.92
C ALA A 606 -26.06 30.48 -8.82
N GLY A 607 -25.74 31.53 -8.07
CA GLY A 607 -26.61 32.70 -7.85
C GLY A 607 -26.88 33.02 -6.38
N LEU A 608 -26.13 32.41 -5.45
CA LEU A 608 -26.25 32.62 -4.00
C LEU A 608 -25.45 33.86 -3.55
N GLY A 609 -25.70 35.00 -4.20
CA GLY A 609 -25.00 36.27 -3.95
C GLY A 609 -23.82 36.58 -4.91
N GLY A 610 -23.70 35.84 -6.01
CA GLY A 610 -22.76 36.13 -7.11
C GLY A 610 -23.48 36.63 -8.38
N GLU A 611 -22.70 37.02 -9.38
CA GLU A 611 -23.18 37.59 -10.66
C GLU A 611 -23.56 36.52 -11.69
N SER A 612 -22.92 35.35 -11.64
CA SER A 612 -23.30 34.18 -12.44
C SER A 612 -24.49 33.46 -11.81
N GLN A 613 -25.53 33.23 -12.60
CA GLN A 613 -26.81 32.65 -12.15
C GLN A 613 -27.22 31.50 -13.08
N TYR A 614 -26.91 30.27 -12.67
CA TYR A 614 -27.17 29.09 -13.50
C TYR A 614 -27.39 27.84 -12.67
N VAL A 615 -27.99 26.84 -13.31
CA VAL A 615 -28.05 25.46 -12.83
C VAL A 615 -27.27 24.60 -13.79
N ARG A 616 -26.36 23.77 -13.26
CA ARG A 616 -25.54 22.85 -14.05
C ARG A 616 -25.65 21.45 -13.50
N GLY A 617 -26.01 20.49 -14.35
CA GLY A 617 -26.00 19.06 -14.03
C GLY A 617 -24.99 18.30 -14.89
N GLN A 618 -24.28 17.36 -14.29
CA GLN A 618 -23.30 16.52 -14.98
C GLN A 618 -23.41 15.07 -14.49
N VAL A 619 -23.43 14.13 -15.43
CA VAL A 619 -23.31 12.69 -15.16
C VAL A 619 -22.06 12.17 -15.84
N LYS A 620 -21.30 11.33 -15.13
CA LYS A 620 -20.21 10.53 -15.68
C LYS A 620 -20.37 9.10 -15.20
N ALA A 621 -20.17 8.13 -16.07
CA ALA A 621 -20.18 6.72 -15.73
C ALA A 621 -19.08 6.01 -16.51
N SER A 622 -18.36 5.11 -15.86
CA SER A 622 -17.39 4.23 -16.49
C SER A 622 -17.59 2.81 -15.96
N ALA A 623 -17.59 1.83 -16.84
CA ALA A 623 -17.63 0.41 -16.50
C ALA A 623 -16.42 -0.28 -17.12
N PHE A 624 -15.73 -1.09 -16.34
CA PHE A 624 -14.55 -1.86 -16.71
C PHE A 624 -14.89 -3.33 -16.57
N GLU A 625 -14.42 -4.13 -17.52
CA GLU A 625 -14.62 -5.57 -17.51
C GLU A 625 -13.40 -6.25 -18.12
N GLU A 626 -12.91 -7.27 -17.43
CA GLU A 626 -11.83 -8.10 -17.92
C GLU A 626 -12.37 -9.11 -18.94
N LEU A 627 -12.42 -8.69 -20.20
CA LEU A 627 -13.01 -9.47 -21.31
C LEU A 627 -12.28 -10.80 -21.54
N TYR A 628 -10.97 -10.84 -21.30
CA TYR A 628 -10.18 -12.07 -21.46
C TYR A 628 -9.02 -12.08 -20.47
N ALA A 629 -9.28 -12.60 -19.26
CA ALA A 629 -8.36 -12.56 -18.13
C ALA A 629 -7.03 -13.30 -18.41
N GLU A 630 -7.06 -14.39 -19.19
CA GLU A 630 -5.86 -15.16 -19.53
C GLU A 630 -4.80 -14.30 -20.26
N TRP A 631 -5.27 -13.30 -21.03
CA TRP A 631 -4.45 -12.40 -21.85
C TRP A 631 -4.37 -10.97 -21.26
N GLY A 632 -5.00 -10.72 -20.11
CA GLY A 632 -5.07 -9.38 -19.50
C GLY A 632 -5.79 -8.34 -20.36
N LEU A 633 -6.73 -8.75 -21.22
CA LEU A 633 -7.53 -7.85 -22.04
C LEU A 633 -8.64 -7.23 -21.20
N VAL A 634 -8.61 -5.91 -21.05
CA VAL A 634 -9.61 -5.13 -20.31
C VAL A 634 -10.41 -4.27 -21.28
N GLY A 635 -11.71 -4.48 -21.33
CA GLY A 635 -12.64 -3.59 -22.01
C GLY A 635 -13.16 -2.54 -21.04
N PHE A 636 -13.37 -1.31 -21.50
CA PHE A 636 -14.15 -0.36 -20.74
C PHE A 636 -15.03 0.53 -21.62
N VAL A 637 -16.13 0.95 -21.02
CA VAL A 637 -17.07 1.91 -21.60
C VAL A 637 -17.15 3.10 -20.68
N LYS A 638 -16.98 4.31 -21.22
CA LYS A 638 -17.12 5.58 -20.50
C LYS A 638 -18.20 6.40 -21.17
N GLY A 639 -19.12 6.94 -20.37
CA GLY A 639 -20.16 7.87 -20.80
C GLY A 639 -20.11 9.15 -19.95
N SER A 640 -20.38 10.28 -20.57
CA SER A 640 -20.55 11.56 -19.88
C SER A 640 -21.58 12.42 -20.58
N ALA A 641 -22.39 13.10 -19.79
CA ALA A 641 -23.37 14.05 -20.28
C ALA A 641 -23.44 15.25 -19.33
N GLY A 642 -23.91 16.37 -19.83
CA GLY A 642 -24.18 17.51 -18.98
C GLY A 642 -25.08 18.53 -19.64
N TYR A 643 -25.73 19.31 -18.80
CA TYR A 643 -26.55 20.43 -19.19
C TYR A 643 -26.28 21.63 -18.27
N ILE A 644 -26.40 22.83 -18.81
CA ILE A 644 -26.37 24.08 -18.06
C ILE A 644 -27.45 25.02 -18.59
N GLU A 645 -28.16 25.64 -17.65
CA GLU A 645 -29.26 26.57 -17.94
C GLU A 645 -29.10 27.83 -17.09
N SER A 646 -29.32 29.00 -17.69
CA SER A 646 -29.40 30.28 -16.97
C SER A 646 -30.71 30.38 -16.17
N ILE A 647 -30.68 30.97 -14.97
CA ILE A 647 -31.87 31.14 -14.10
C ILE A 647 -32.22 32.63 -13.89
N GLY A 648 -31.43 33.54 -14.44
CA GLY A 648 -31.73 34.97 -14.37
C GLY A 648 -30.91 35.74 -15.38
N ASN A 649 -29.60 35.78 -15.17
CA ASN A 649 -28.67 36.36 -16.14
C ASN A 649 -28.24 35.29 -17.16
N ARG A 650 -28.00 35.70 -18.41
CA ARG A 650 -27.39 34.87 -19.46
C ARG A 650 -26.10 34.19 -19.02
N LEU A 651 -25.79 33.06 -19.65
CA LEU A 651 -24.51 32.39 -19.50
C LEU A 651 -23.39 33.15 -20.22
N ARG A 652 -22.23 33.29 -19.59
CA ARG A 652 -20.98 33.71 -20.24
C ARG A 652 -20.35 32.53 -20.98
N VAL A 653 -19.44 32.82 -21.92
CA VAL A 653 -18.69 31.78 -22.66
C VAL A 653 -18.02 30.79 -21.71
N THR A 654 -17.37 31.28 -20.65
CA THR A 654 -16.71 30.47 -19.61
C THR A 654 -17.64 29.74 -18.66
N ASP A 655 -18.91 30.13 -18.56
CA ASP A 655 -19.90 29.41 -17.75
C ASP A 655 -20.43 28.19 -18.52
N GLN A 656 -20.42 28.22 -19.85
CA GLN A 656 -20.83 27.11 -20.72
C GLN A 656 -19.79 25.98 -20.76
N PHE A 657 -20.22 24.79 -21.19
CA PHE A 657 -19.29 23.67 -21.36
C PHE A 657 -18.38 23.90 -22.55
N GLN A 658 -17.10 23.65 -22.36
CA GLN A 658 -16.06 23.78 -23.39
C GLN A 658 -15.76 22.43 -24.06
N GLY A 659 -15.30 22.49 -25.32
CA GLY A 659 -14.87 21.32 -26.09
C GLY A 659 -13.58 20.74 -25.51
N SER A 660 -13.58 19.47 -25.14
CA SER A 660 -12.44 18.84 -24.45
C SER A 660 -11.94 17.59 -25.20
N PRO A 661 -10.61 17.44 -25.37
CA PRO A 661 -9.97 16.27 -25.96
C PRO A 661 -10.00 15.04 -25.04
N ASP A 662 -10.49 15.17 -23.79
CA ASP A 662 -10.70 14.04 -22.86
C ASP A 662 -12.08 13.40 -23.00
N ARG A 663 -12.99 14.07 -23.74
CA ARG A 663 -14.34 13.56 -24.05
C ARG A 663 -14.37 12.88 -25.41
N ILE A 664 -13.73 13.50 -26.41
CA ILE A 664 -13.62 12.97 -27.78
C ILE A 664 -12.19 13.20 -28.24
N ARG A 665 -11.37 12.16 -28.30
CA ARG A 665 -9.98 12.27 -28.79
C ARG A 665 -9.96 12.55 -30.29
N GLY A 666 -8.86 13.11 -30.79
CA GLY A 666 -8.72 13.47 -32.21
C GLY A 666 -9.13 14.92 -32.52
N PHE A 667 -9.77 15.60 -31.57
CA PHE A 667 -10.13 17.02 -31.65
C PHE A 667 -9.23 17.85 -30.73
N ALA A 668 -8.93 19.08 -31.13
CA ALA A 668 -8.16 20.01 -30.31
C ALA A 668 -8.97 20.50 -29.09
N THR A 669 -8.29 21.08 -28.10
CA THR A 669 -8.96 21.81 -27.02
C THR A 669 -9.82 22.92 -27.62
N ASN A 670 -11.09 23.01 -27.20
CA ASN A 670 -12.10 23.89 -27.78
C ASN A 670 -12.30 23.73 -29.30
N GLY A 671 -11.85 22.61 -29.89
CA GLY A 671 -11.85 22.41 -31.34
C GLY A 671 -13.19 21.99 -31.95
N TYR A 672 -14.22 21.72 -31.15
CA TYR A 672 -15.56 21.33 -31.60
C TYR A 672 -16.65 22.00 -30.76
N GLY A 673 -17.85 22.13 -31.34
CA GLY A 673 -19.02 22.76 -30.72
C GLY A 673 -19.31 24.17 -31.28
N PRO A 674 -20.24 24.92 -30.65
CA PRO A 674 -20.68 26.22 -31.15
C PRO A 674 -19.53 27.23 -31.25
N ARG A 675 -19.45 27.90 -32.40
CA ARG A 675 -18.36 28.82 -32.77
C ARG A 675 -18.91 30.02 -33.52
N ASP A 676 -18.32 31.19 -33.31
CA ASP A 676 -18.65 32.39 -34.10
C ASP A 676 -18.07 32.32 -35.52
N ALA A 677 -18.87 32.58 -36.55
CA ALA A 677 -18.41 32.62 -37.93
C ALA A 677 -17.44 33.77 -38.27
N VAL A 678 -17.45 34.87 -37.50
CA VAL A 678 -16.64 36.07 -37.79
C VAL A 678 -15.26 36.00 -37.15
N GLY A 679 -15.17 35.58 -35.89
CA GLY A 679 -13.92 35.46 -35.14
C GLY A 679 -13.35 34.03 -35.09
N GLY A 680 -14.15 33.02 -35.39
CA GLY A 680 -13.75 31.62 -35.24
C GLY A 680 -13.61 31.17 -33.78
N ASP A 681 -13.95 32.01 -32.80
CA ASP A 681 -13.82 31.68 -31.39
C ASP A 681 -14.86 30.64 -30.94
N ALA A 682 -14.41 29.70 -30.10
CA ALA A 682 -15.29 28.75 -29.44
C ALA A 682 -16.15 29.45 -28.37
N LEU A 683 -17.46 29.25 -28.44
CA LEU A 683 -18.44 29.93 -27.57
C LEU A 683 -18.90 29.07 -26.39
N GLY A 684 -18.56 27.77 -26.43
CA GLY A 684 -19.09 26.77 -25.52
C GLY A 684 -20.52 26.35 -25.86
N GLY A 685 -21.00 25.31 -25.18
CA GLY A 685 -22.35 24.78 -25.34
C GLY A 685 -23.04 24.52 -24.01
N LYS A 686 -24.37 24.61 -24.02
CA LYS A 686 -25.27 24.31 -22.91
C LYS A 686 -25.38 22.83 -22.65
N TYR A 687 -25.30 22.01 -23.70
CA TYR A 687 -25.46 20.57 -23.62
C TYR A 687 -24.24 19.88 -24.20
N TYR A 688 -23.85 18.78 -23.58
CA TYR A 688 -22.89 17.87 -24.19
C TYR A 688 -23.24 16.42 -23.86
N VAL A 689 -22.84 15.53 -24.75
CA VAL A 689 -22.84 14.08 -24.54
C VAL A 689 -21.59 13.51 -25.19
N ALA A 690 -20.92 12.59 -24.52
CA ALA A 690 -19.78 11.88 -25.07
C ALA A 690 -19.71 10.47 -24.52
N GLY A 691 -19.31 9.54 -25.37
CA GLY A 691 -19.10 8.13 -25.06
C GLY A 691 -17.80 7.63 -25.67
N THR A 692 -17.15 6.72 -24.96
CA THR A 692 -15.92 6.04 -25.36
C THR A 692 -16.12 4.55 -25.13
N VAL A 693 -15.72 3.75 -26.11
CA VAL A 693 -15.49 2.31 -25.95
C VAL A 693 -14.02 2.06 -26.22
N GLU A 694 -13.34 1.38 -25.31
CA GLU A 694 -11.89 1.13 -25.40
C GLU A 694 -11.55 -0.28 -24.92
N GLY A 695 -10.64 -0.93 -25.63
CA GLY A 695 -10.01 -2.19 -25.22
C GLY A 695 -8.53 -1.98 -24.99
N GLN A 696 -8.04 -2.33 -23.81
CA GLN A 696 -6.63 -2.27 -23.41
C GLN A 696 -6.06 -3.68 -23.32
N PHE A 697 -4.86 -3.89 -23.84
CA PHE A 697 -4.19 -5.19 -23.86
C PHE A 697 -2.68 -5.05 -23.61
N PRO A 698 -2.04 -6.02 -22.94
CA PRO A 698 -0.59 -6.06 -22.84
C PRO A 698 0.04 -6.38 -24.20
N PHE A 699 1.26 -5.89 -24.44
CA PHE A 699 1.97 -6.25 -25.68
C PHE A 699 2.59 -7.64 -25.57
N PRO A 700 2.28 -8.59 -26.47
CA PRO A 700 2.80 -9.96 -26.39
C PRO A 700 4.30 -10.06 -26.74
N VAL A 701 4.88 -9.03 -27.35
CA VAL A 701 6.27 -9.04 -27.86
C VAL A 701 7.24 -8.34 -26.90
N PHE A 702 6.74 -7.46 -26.02
CA PHE A 702 7.57 -6.69 -25.11
C PHE A 702 7.56 -7.31 -23.70
N PRO A 703 8.70 -7.36 -22.99
CA PRO A 703 8.71 -7.76 -21.59
C PRO A 703 7.77 -6.88 -20.77
N GLU A 704 6.90 -7.49 -19.96
CA GLU A 704 5.88 -6.79 -19.18
C GLU A 704 6.49 -5.85 -18.12
N GLU A 705 7.75 -6.08 -17.74
CA GLU A 705 8.49 -5.23 -16.81
C GLU A 705 8.65 -3.80 -17.34
N LEU A 706 8.57 -3.63 -18.67
CA LEU A 706 8.55 -2.33 -19.32
C LEU A 706 7.26 -1.55 -19.00
N GLY A 707 6.19 -2.22 -18.57
CA GLY A 707 4.91 -1.60 -18.23
C GLY A 707 4.17 -1.04 -19.44
N LEU A 708 4.40 -1.60 -20.63
CA LEU A 708 3.80 -1.16 -21.88
C LEU A 708 2.51 -1.94 -22.16
N SER A 709 1.43 -1.22 -22.47
CA SER A 709 0.17 -1.78 -22.96
C SER A 709 -0.34 -0.99 -24.17
N GLY A 710 -1.09 -1.67 -25.03
CA GLY A 710 -1.79 -1.08 -26.16
C GLY A 710 -3.24 -0.79 -25.80
N ALA A 711 -3.83 0.18 -26.49
CA ALA A 711 -5.27 0.43 -26.47
C ALA A 711 -5.80 0.59 -27.89
N VAL A 712 -7.04 0.17 -28.10
CA VAL A 712 -7.84 0.51 -29.28
C VAL A 712 -9.14 1.14 -28.78
N PHE A 713 -9.57 2.23 -29.40
CA PHE A 713 -10.74 2.95 -28.92
C PHE A 713 -11.56 3.58 -30.04
N ALA A 714 -12.82 3.83 -29.71
CA ALA A 714 -13.73 4.66 -30.48
C ALA A 714 -14.42 5.65 -29.54
N ASP A 715 -14.39 6.93 -29.92
CA ASP A 715 -15.07 8.00 -29.21
C ASP A 715 -16.17 8.60 -30.09
N ALA A 716 -17.29 8.98 -29.49
CA ALA A 716 -18.34 9.71 -30.17
C ALA A 716 -19.02 10.69 -29.20
N GLY A 717 -19.44 11.84 -29.69
CA GLY A 717 -20.13 12.83 -28.86
C GLY A 717 -20.47 14.12 -29.58
N SER A 718 -21.04 15.05 -28.85
CA SER A 718 -21.39 16.39 -29.33
C SER A 718 -21.37 17.39 -28.19
N LEU A 719 -21.14 18.66 -28.54
CA LEU A 719 -21.30 19.84 -27.70
C LEU A 719 -22.15 20.80 -28.51
N TRP A 720 -23.29 21.24 -27.98
CA TRP A 720 -24.26 22.02 -28.75
C TRP A 720 -25.12 22.92 -27.86
N GLY A 721 -25.89 23.78 -28.53
CA GLY A 721 -26.83 24.74 -27.97
C GLY A 721 -26.11 25.88 -27.25
N ILE A 722 -26.20 27.09 -27.76
CA ILE A 722 -25.68 28.27 -27.05
C ILE A 722 -26.79 28.92 -26.21
N ASP A 723 -26.42 29.67 -25.17
CA ASP A 723 -27.36 30.59 -24.52
C ASP A 723 -27.95 31.59 -25.54
N SER A 724 -29.28 31.69 -25.56
CA SER A 724 -30.01 32.49 -26.55
C SER A 724 -29.78 33.98 -26.40
N GLU A 725 -29.59 34.47 -25.16
CA GLU A 725 -29.28 35.89 -24.92
C GLU A 725 -27.84 36.19 -25.34
N LEU A 726 -26.89 35.27 -25.10
CA LEU A 726 -25.53 35.39 -25.62
C LEU A 726 -25.51 35.38 -27.16
N SER A 727 -26.26 34.48 -27.80
CA SER A 727 -26.44 34.42 -29.25
C SER A 727 -26.96 35.75 -29.82
N SER A 728 -27.92 36.38 -29.15
CA SER A 728 -28.45 37.68 -29.55
C SER A 728 -27.42 38.82 -29.50
N VAL A 729 -26.45 38.74 -28.59
CA VAL A 729 -25.36 39.72 -28.47
C VAL A 729 -24.29 39.52 -29.54
N ILE A 730 -24.05 38.28 -29.94
CA ILE A 730 -23.11 37.96 -31.02
C ILE A 730 -23.62 38.55 -32.34
N GLY A 731 -24.91 38.43 -32.63
CA GLY A 731 -25.55 39.04 -33.80
C GLY A 731 -25.05 38.54 -35.17
N SER A 732 -24.13 37.57 -35.18
CA SER A 732 -23.57 36.89 -36.36
C SER A 732 -24.12 35.47 -36.47
N THR A 733 -23.79 34.77 -37.56
CA THR A 733 -24.13 33.35 -37.70
C THR A 733 -23.24 32.51 -36.79
N ILE A 734 -23.86 31.66 -35.96
CA ILE A 734 -23.16 30.70 -35.12
C ILE A 734 -23.06 29.37 -35.88
N GLN A 735 -21.85 28.86 -36.01
CA GLN A 735 -21.59 27.57 -36.64
C GLN A 735 -21.64 26.45 -35.59
N SER A 736 -22.14 25.28 -35.97
CA SER A 736 -22.27 24.11 -35.09
C SER A 736 -23.10 24.37 -33.81
N GLU A 737 -24.16 25.16 -33.92
CA GLU A 737 -25.10 25.41 -32.81
C GLU A 737 -25.98 24.18 -32.51
N ASP A 738 -26.36 23.44 -33.55
CA ASP A 738 -27.22 22.26 -33.46
C ASP A 738 -26.47 21.00 -32.99
N PHE A 739 -27.22 19.94 -32.71
CA PHE A 739 -26.64 18.64 -32.39
C PHE A 739 -25.94 18.05 -33.63
N ASP A 740 -24.62 18.20 -33.64
CA ASP A 740 -23.74 17.66 -34.67
C ASP A 740 -22.84 16.58 -34.05
N LEU A 741 -23.01 15.33 -34.46
CA LEU A 741 -22.25 14.20 -33.93
C LEU A 741 -20.81 14.23 -34.44
N ARG A 742 -19.84 14.16 -33.53
CA ARG A 742 -18.42 13.95 -33.82
C ARG A 742 -18.04 12.54 -33.42
N ALA A 743 -17.16 11.92 -34.20
CA ALA A 743 -16.63 10.60 -33.87
C ALA A 743 -15.18 10.44 -34.31
N SER A 744 -14.42 9.68 -33.54
CA SER A 744 -13.05 9.31 -33.85
C SER A 744 -12.78 7.85 -33.48
N VAL A 745 -11.80 7.27 -34.16
CA VAL A 745 -11.27 5.94 -33.84
C VAL A 745 -9.76 6.03 -33.71
N GLY A 746 -9.17 5.24 -32.82
CA GLY A 746 -7.77 5.40 -32.53
C GLY A 746 -7.10 4.21 -31.88
N VAL A 747 -5.79 4.35 -31.76
CA VAL A 747 -4.90 3.43 -31.07
C VAL A 747 -4.09 4.20 -30.05
N GLY A 748 -3.80 3.57 -28.92
CA GLY A 748 -3.04 4.14 -27.84
C GLY A 748 -1.90 3.24 -27.39
N VAL A 749 -0.85 3.84 -26.84
CA VAL A 749 0.21 3.16 -26.10
C VAL A 749 0.23 3.76 -24.70
N LEU A 750 0.00 2.92 -23.70
CA LEU A 750 0.14 3.28 -22.30
C LEU A 750 1.46 2.72 -21.78
N TRP A 751 2.17 3.51 -20.99
CA TRP A 751 3.44 3.14 -20.40
C TRP A 751 3.42 3.48 -18.91
N GLN A 752 3.37 2.45 -18.08
CA GLN A 752 3.62 2.55 -16.63
C GLN A 752 5.12 2.69 -16.38
N SER A 753 5.66 3.85 -16.75
CA SER A 753 7.08 4.13 -16.61
C SER A 753 7.48 4.17 -15.13
N PRO A 754 8.75 3.94 -14.77
CA PRO A 754 9.22 4.11 -13.40
C PRO A 754 9.03 5.53 -12.85
N PHE A 755 8.81 6.50 -13.72
CA PHE A 755 8.63 7.87 -13.34
C PHE A 755 7.14 8.22 -13.19
N GLY A 756 6.24 7.53 -13.89
CA GLY A 756 4.78 7.66 -13.79
C GLY A 756 4.06 7.21 -15.07
N PRO A 757 2.72 7.14 -15.07
CA PRO A 757 1.95 6.70 -16.23
C PRO A 757 2.03 7.72 -17.37
N LEU A 758 2.41 7.24 -18.55
CA LEU A 758 2.40 7.98 -19.80
C LEU A 758 1.41 7.30 -20.76
N ARG A 759 0.73 8.10 -21.59
CA ARG A 759 -0.24 7.65 -22.58
C ARG A 759 -0.09 8.47 -23.85
N ALA A 760 0.17 7.79 -24.95
CA ALA A 760 0.20 8.37 -26.29
C ALA A 760 -0.98 7.80 -27.08
N ASP A 761 -1.91 8.66 -27.50
CA ASP A 761 -3.06 8.30 -28.31
C ASP A 761 -2.93 8.89 -29.72
N PHE A 762 -3.18 8.06 -30.73
CA PHE A 762 -3.41 8.47 -32.11
C PHE A 762 -4.89 8.27 -32.43
N ALA A 763 -5.63 9.35 -32.59
CA ALA A 763 -7.07 9.35 -32.81
C ALA A 763 -7.40 10.01 -34.15
N TRP A 764 -7.98 9.26 -35.07
CA TRP A 764 -8.41 9.75 -36.37
C TRP A 764 -9.89 10.17 -36.33
N PRO A 765 -10.22 11.45 -36.54
CA PRO A 765 -11.61 11.91 -36.64
C PRO A 765 -12.27 11.35 -37.91
N VAL A 766 -13.25 10.46 -37.72
CA VAL A 766 -14.01 9.84 -38.83
C VAL A 766 -15.27 10.64 -39.18
N LEU A 767 -15.80 11.40 -38.21
CA LEU A 767 -16.94 12.29 -38.40
C LEU A 767 -16.62 13.63 -37.72
N LYS A 768 -16.59 14.70 -38.51
CA LYS A 768 -16.29 16.07 -38.09
C LYS A 768 -17.01 17.07 -38.99
N ASN A 769 -17.21 18.28 -38.49
CA ASN A 769 -17.65 19.42 -39.28
C ASN A 769 -16.46 20.15 -39.91
N ASP A 770 -16.72 20.97 -40.93
CA ASP A 770 -15.69 21.75 -41.65
C ASP A 770 -14.97 22.76 -40.75
N VAL A 771 -15.65 23.21 -39.69
CA VAL A 771 -15.17 24.21 -38.72
C VAL A 771 -14.48 23.57 -37.51
N ASP A 772 -14.40 22.24 -37.46
CA ASP A 772 -13.78 21.53 -36.33
C ASP A 772 -12.25 21.52 -36.47
N GLU A 773 -11.57 21.83 -35.37
CA GLU A 773 -10.11 21.75 -35.26
C GLU A 773 -9.70 20.39 -34.70
N THR A 774 -8.83 19.70 -35.45
CA THR A 774 -8.41 18.33 -35.14
C THR A 774 -7.03 18.29 -34.51
N GLN A 775 -6.85 17.41 -33.53
CA GLN A 775 -5.56 17.08 -32.91
C GLN A 775 -5.41 15.56 -32.88
N VAL A 776 -4.82 15.01 -33.95
CA VAL A 776 -4.76 13.56 -34.20
C VAL A 776 -3.83 12.84 -33.22
N PHE A 777 -2.76 13.49 -32.78
CA PHE A 777 -1.82 12.94 -31.80
C PHE A 777 -1.96 13.63 -30.45
N LYS A 778 -2.07 12.84 -29.38
CA LYS A 778 -2.10 13.31 -28.01
C LYS A 778 -1.10 12.52 -27.19
N LEU A 779 -0.16 13.22 -26.58
CA LEU A 779 0.68 12.68 -25.52
C LEU A 779 0.21 13.30 -24.21
N SER A 780 -0.02 12.46 -23.21
CA SER A 780 -0.35 12.89 -21.86
C SER A 780 0.33 11.99 -20.86
N GLY A 781 0.79 12.56 -19.77
CA GLY A 781 1.31 11.79 -18.67
C GLY A 781 2.28 12.60 -17.86
N GLY A 782 2.74 12.00 -16.79
CA GLY A 782 3.67 12.68 -15.93
C GLY A 782 4.16 11.81 -14.82
N THR A 783 5.21 12.32 -14.24
CA THR A 783 5.98 11.66 -13.22
C THR A 783 5.72 12.32 -11.91
N ARG A 784 5.57 11.56 -10.83
CA ARG A 784 5.43 12.11 -9.48
C ARG A 784 6.41 11.39 -8.57
N PHE A 785 7.32 12.16 -8.00
CA PHE A 785 8.34 11.71 -7.05
C PHE A 785 7.92 12.01 -5.62
#